data_AF-A0A7V6TLT2-F1
#
_entry.id   AF-A0A7V6TLT2-F1
#
_cell.length_a   1.000
_cell.length_b   1.000
_cell.length_c   1.000
_cell.angle_alpha   90.00
_cell.angle_beta   90.00
_cell.angle_gamma   90.00
#
_symmetry.space_group_name_H-M   'P 1'
#
loop_
_entity.id
_entity.type
_entity.pdbx_description
1 polymer ?
#
loop_
_entity_poly.entity_id
_entity_poly.type
_entity_poly.pdbx_seq_one_letter_code
_entity_poly.pdbx_strand_id
1 'polypeptide(L)'
;MNTMKKAMTLLALIILLSIGSISYAENAKTLIIVTDELDFSTIEKLNLKSGISLGLMNTRTSSIFRRSSESYFMTIATGRRVEVKEGLFKGLRMDKYGNIAVDGYEDIIRNLDKNYKGFSRNMAFLADTLKEKHISIGYMGKDESSLIAADKNGTIYNGYIDIQYTKDWLFENTSNLLKKSDVIVVSFQIDGNPERIETLGEYIDEFSMYNIIVFPSKVTGDVNDIRNNTLVPIIYCNRMKNSGILTSNSTKRQGLVTSMDIFPEVADIYGIKTSTTTGYGMYTETDIDDSKELIDRNVDNFNGILNLLVIKYAFHGVAIVLQLYVIYSILKNNNALERSKLLINGIIIMIFATMALGIFLGKSIILYSTVLTLITALTTYVADRKGIDALTIFPILTNILMLFAVFFYPDIIYNSYYGYNNIILGGRFYGLNNDAMAVLIVTGIITFYHIRRRLEKNILSTIALCIYFPIIILALSERYATNFGGYMTSIIAFLMLLFVTLFKGKFSKKTLLTLLGLGAGIFILGFAIKIGNDSNGHAGNLFVRIASLGIYELIDMIKKKVAQLVLTAISPPWSIIMAGQLYFLKRFLLDKISTIKSAKDPYFLEELMIIFITSIFAFLLNDTGVVAFVYMNTYVIAKLVQ
;
A
#
# COMPACT_ATOMS: atom_id res chain seq x y z
N MET A 1 62.17 -16.73 -12.24
CA MET A 1 61.96 -16.70 -10.78
C MET A 1 61.11 -15.52 -10.29
N ASN A 2 61.18 -14.33 -10.91
CA ASN A 2 60.46 -13.13 -10.48
C ASN A 2 58.94 -13.13 -10.78
N THR A 3 58.52 -13.75 -11.87
CA THR A 3 57.10 -13.83 -12.29
C THR A 3 56.29 -14.80 -11.43
N MET A 4 56.90 -15.93 -11.02
CA MET A 4 56.25 -16.93 -10.18
C MET A 4 56.03 -16.42 -8.75
N LYS A 5 56.99 -15.65 -8.21
CA LYS A 5 56.82 -14.94 -6.93
C LYS A 5 55.65 -13.96 -6.99
N LYS A 6 55.58 -13.10 -8.02
CA LYS A 6 54.47 -12.14 -8.19
C LYS A 6 53.11 -12.82 -8.33
N ALA A 7 53.03 -13.94 -9.05
CA ALA A 7 51.80 -14.72 -9.18
C ALA A 7 51.37 -15.33 -7.84
N MET A 8 52.32 -15.87 -7.05
CA MET A 8 52.04 -16.38 -5.71
C MET A 8 51.64 -15.26 -4.74
N THR A 9 52.23 -14.07 -4.81
CA THR A 9 51.81 -12.93 -3.98
C THR A 9 50.41 -12.47 -4.34
N LEU A 10 50.06 -12.43 -5.63
CA LEU A 10 48.72 -12.06 -6.08
C LEU A 10 47.68 -13.10 -5.68
N LEU A 11 48.01 -14.40 -5.78
CA LEU A 11 47.14 -15.49 -5.35
C LEU A 11 46.96 -15.47 -3.82
N ALA A 12 48.02 -15.21 -3.06
CA ALA A 12 47.94 -15.04 -1.60
C ALA A 12 47.12 -13.81 -1.21
N LEU A 13 47.22 -12.70 -1.96
CA LEU A 13 46.41 -11.50 -1.75
C LEU A 13 44.94 -11.75 -2.08
N ILE A 14 44.65 -12.48 -3.18
CA ILE A 14 43.30 -12.90 -3.54
C ILE A 14 42.74 -13.83 -2.47
N ILE A 15 43.52 -14.80 -1.97
CA ILE A 15 43.11 -15.69 -0.87
C ILE A 15 42.89 -14.88 0.42
N LEU A 16 43.76 -13.94 0.78
CA LEU A 16 43.57 -13.03 1.92
C LEU A 16 42.36 -12.10 1.78
N LEU A 17 42.03 -11.68 0.56
CA LEU A 17 40.84 -10.88 0.23
C LEU A 17 39.57 -11.74 0.07
N SER A 18 39.70 -13.05 -0.13
CA SER A 18 38.58 -14.01 -0.27
C SER A 18 38.37 -14.91 0.95
N ILE A 19 39.24 -14.81 1.96
CA ILE A 19 38.86 -14.99 3.36
C ILE A 19 37.98 -13.79 3.67
N GLY A 20 36.72 -13.86 3.22
CA GLY A 20 35.69 -12.93 3.63
C GLY A 20 35.73 -12.82 5.14
N SER A 21 35.55 -11.59 5.63
CA SER A 21 35.46 -11.25 7.04
C SER A 21 34.69 -12.34 7.77
N ILE A 22 35.39 -13.24 8.46
CA ILE A 22 34.78 -14.05 9.50
C ILE A 22 34.57 -13.03 10.61
N SER A 23 33.47 -12.29 10.48
CA SER A 23 32.93 -11.51 11.57
C SER A 23 32.58 -12.54 12.62
N TYR A 24 33.29 -12.51 13.74
CA TYR A 24 32.84 -13.20 14.94
C TYR A 24 31.39 -12.74 15.16
N ALA A 25 30.44 -13.67 15.08
CA ALA A 25 29.06 -13.40 15.43
C ALA A 25 29.06 -12.96 16.90
N GLU A 26 29.02 -11.65 17.12
CA GLU A 26 28.60 -11.07 18.39
C GLU A 26 27.24 -11.72 18.68
N ASN A 27 27.03 -12.23 19.89
CA ASN A 27 25.81 -12.91 20.29
C ASN A 27 24.64 -11.92 20.19
N ALA A 28 24.06 -11.79 19.00
CA ALA A 28 22.93 -10.91 18.76
C ALA A 28 21.78 -11.41 19.63
N LYS A 29 21.22 -10.51 20.44
CA LYS A 29 20.00 -10.78 21.20
C LYS A 29 18.94 -9.79 20.77
N THR A 30 17.68 -10.21 20.92
CA THR A 30 16.52 -9.41 20.53
C THR A 30 15.46 -9.46 21.60
N LEU A 31 14.95 -8.29 22.01
CA LEU A 31 13.76 -8.14 22.82
C LEU A 31 12.62 -7.58 21.95
N ILE A 32 11.48 -8.24 22.00
CA ILE A 32 10.23 -7.78 21.39
C ILE A 32 9.29 -7.46 22.55
N ILE A 33 9.09 -6.19 22.83
CA ILE A 33 8.27 -5.72 23.95
C ILE A 33 6.91 -5.30 23.38
N VAL A 34 5.87 -6.04 23.75
CA VAL A 34 4.49 -5.76 23.39
C VAL A 34 3.82 -5.10 24.57
N THR A 35 3.37 -3.86 24.39
CA THR A 35 2.66 -3.12 25.44
C THR A 35 1.14 -3.16 25.25
N ASP A 36 0.37 -2.89 26.29
CA ASP A 36 -1.05 -2.57 26.18
C ASP A 36 -1.30 -1.13 25.73
N GLU A 37 -0.41 -0.22 26.11
CA GLU A 37 -0.47 1.21 25.80
C GLU A 37 0.88 1.68 25.24
N LEU A 38 0.85 2.44 24.14
CA LEU A 38 2.00 3.18 23.61
C LEU A 38 1.48 4.22 22.63
N ASP A 39 1.63 5.48 23.00
CA ASP A 39 1.28 6.66 22.23
C ASP A 39 2.46 7.65 22.28
N PHE A 40 2.40 8.79 21.57
CA PHE A 40 3.55 9.70 21.53
C PHE A 40 3.86 10.33 22.90
N SER A 41 2.81 10.66 23.66
CA SER A 41 2.90 11.18 25.03
C SER A 41 3.55 10.18 26.00
N THR A 42 3.29 8.89 25.84
CA THR A 42 3.91 7.81 26.63
C THR A 42 5.37 7.68 26.24
N ILE A 43 5.70 7.71 24.94
CA ILE A 43 7.08 7.66 24.46
C ILE A 43 7.90 8.83 25.00
N GLU A 44 7.35 10.04 25.02
CA GLU A 44 8.00 11.21 25.63
C GLU A 44 8.30 10.99 27.12
N LYS A 45 7.38 10.36 27.86
CA LYS A 45 7.55 10.04 29.28
C LYS A 45 8.53 8.90 29.56
N LEU A 46 8.84 8.03 28.59
CA LEU A 46 9.85 6.98 28.77
C LEU A 46 11.23 7.56 29.05
N ASN A 47 11.51 8.79 28.58
CA ASN A 47 12.76 9.50 28.82
C ASN A 47 14.01 8.65 28.52
N LEU A 48 13.99 7.95 27.38
CA LEU A 48 15.02 7.01 26.96
C LEU A 48 16.36 7.74 26.75
N LYS A 49 17.43 7.18 27.30
CA LYS A 49 18.79 7.71 27.16
C LYS A 49 19.51 7.15 25.94
N SER A 50 19.07 5.98 25.47
CA SER A 50 19.61 5.32 24.28
C SER A 50 19.07 5.95 22.99
N GLY A 51 19.89 5.93 21.93
CA GLY A 51 19.45 6.34 20.60
C GLY A 51 18.37 5.39 20.08
N ILE A 52 17.25 5.96 19.64
CA ILE A 52 16.11 5.18 19.15
C ILE A 52 15.73 5.55 17.72
N SER A 53 15.12 4.60 17.03
CA SER A 53 14.35 4.86 15.83
C SER A 53 12.86 4.80 16.13
N LEU A 54 12.09 5.74 15.60
CA LEU A 54 10.65 5.85 15.81
C LEU A 54 9.92 5.90 14.47
N GLY A 55 8.83 5.16 14.38
CA GLY A 55 7.92 5.18 13.24
C GLY A 55 6.49 4.89 13.63
N LEU A 56 5.61 4.86 12.63
CA LEU A 56 4.25 4.36 12.74
C LEU A 56 4.17 2.96 12.14
N MET A 57 3.64 2.00 12.87
CA MET A 57 3.35 0.66 12.39
C MET A 57 1.87 0.51 12.07
N ASN A 58 1.58 -0.01 10.88
CA ASN A 58 0.23 -0.43 10.51
C ASN A 58 -0.06 -1.86 10.96
N THR A 59 -1.09 -2.03 11.80
CA THR A 59 -1.50 -3.31 12.43
C THR A 59 -2.51 -4.11 11.60
N ARG A 60 -2.68 -3.78 10.31
CA ARG A 60 -3.68 -4.38 9.43
C ARG A 60 -3.44 -5.88 9.20
N THR A 61 -4.46 -6.69 9.52
CA THR A 61 -4.52 -8.14 9.29
C THR A 61 -5.13 -8.50 7.91
N SER A 62 -5.65 -9.72 7.70
CA SER A 62 -6.35 -10.06 6.45
C SER A 62 -7.76 -9.46 6.35
N SER A 63 -8.48 -9.29 7.47
CA SER A 63 -9.90 -8.87 7.49
C SER A 63 -10.11 -7.37 7.68
N ILE A 64 -10.68 -6.65 6.71
CA ILE A 64 -10.75 -5.17 6.73
C ILE A 64 -11.58 -4.66 7.92
N PHE A 65 -12.66 -5.39 8.24
CA PHE A 65 -13.69 -4.96 9.18
C PHE A 65 -13.60 -5.65 10.55
N ARG A 66 -13.06 -6.87 10.61
CA ARG A 66 -12.94 -7.62 11.86
C ARG A 66 -11.51 -7.65 12.32
N ARG A 67 -11.28 -7.32 13.59
CA ARG A 67 -9.96 -7.29 14.20
C ARG A 67 -10.00 -8.13 15.45
N SER A 68 -9.03 -9.02 15.56
CA SER A 68 -8.81 -9.85 16.73
C SER A 68 -7.33 -9.80 17.06
N SER A 69 -7.00 -9.83 18.35
CA SER A 69 -5.62 -9.89 18.82
C SER A 69 -4.91 -11.12 18.23
N GLU A 70 -5.60 -12.25 18.12
CA GLU A 70 -5.05 -13.46 17.51
C GLU A 70 -4.67 -13.24 16.04
N SER A 71 -5.49 -12.54 15.25
CA SER A 71 -5.13 -12.21 13.87
C SER A 71 -3.90 -11.30 13.79
N TYR A 72 -3.78 -10.36 14.73
CA TYR A 72 -2.69 -9.39 14.76
C TYR A 72 -1.36 -10.08 15.07
N PHE A 73 -1.30 -10.85 16.16
CA PHE A 73 -0.09 -11.55 16.56
C PHE A 73 0.27 -12.70 15.63
N MET A 74 -0.71 -13.42 15.05
CA MET A 74 -0.40 -14.40 14.00
C MET A 74 0.08 -13.75 12.70
N THR A 75 -0.35 -12.52 12.40
CA THR A 75 0.19 -11.76 11.25
C THR A 75 1.66 -11.43 11.46
N ILE A 76 2.05 -11.08 12.69
CA ILE A 76 3.45 -10.88 13.08
C ILE A 76 4.21 -12.20 12.99
N ALA A 77 3.73 -13.24 13.67
CA ALA A 77 4.38 -14.56 13.76
C ALA A 77 4.64 -15.21 12.39
N THR A 78 3.80 -14.92 11.40
CA THR A 78 3.91 -15.51 10.05
C THR A 78 4.46 -14.53 9.01
N GLY A 79 4.65 -13.25 9.38
CA GLY A 79 5.18 -12.21 8.48
C GLY A 79 4.27 -11.95 7.27
N ARG A 80 2.98 -12.29 7.39
CA ARG A 80 1.95 -12.13 6.36
C ARG A 80 0.58 -11.94 6.97
N ARG A 81 -0.28 -11.19 6.30
CA ARG A 81 -1.67 -10.97 6.74
C ARG A 81 -2.46 -12.26 6.82
N VAL A 82 -3.00 -12.55 7.99
CA VAL A 82 -3.92 -13.66 8.25
C VAL A 82 -5.19 -13.19 8.95
N GLU A 83 -6.24 -14.00 8.89
CA GLU A 83 -7.46 -13.85 9.69
C GLU A 83 -7.65 -15.11 10.53
N VAL A 84 -7.75 -14.89 11.84
CA VAL A 84 -8.03 -15.88 12.88
C VAL A 84 -9.29 -15.44 13.60
N LYS A 85 -10.24 -16.36 13.79
CA LYS A 85 -11.46 -16.08 14.54
C LYS A 85 -11.10 -15.64 15.97
N GLU A 86 -11.79 -14.60 16.45
CA GLU A 86 -11.65 -14.10 17.82
C GLU A 86 -12.10 -15.12 18.87
N GLY A 87 -11.42 -15.12 20.00
CA GLY A 87 -11.71 -15.96 21.16
C GLY A 87 -11.21 -17.39 21.01
N LEU A 88 -10.26 -17.65 20.11
CA LEU A 88 -9.64 -18.98 19.97
C LEU A 88 -8.46 -19.14 20.92
N PHE A 89 -7.74 -18.08 21.25
CA PHE A 89 -6.76 -18.10 22.34
C PHE A 89 -7.48 -18.27 23.68
N LYS A 90 -7.01 -19.21 24.52
CA LYS A 90 -7.64 -19.54 25.82
C LYS A 90 -6.74 -19.31 27.03
N GLY A 91 -5.53 -18.78 26.84
CA GLY A 91 -4.54 -18.57 27.88
C GLY A 91 -3.32 -19.46 27.70
N LEU A 92 -2.48 -19.49 28.73
CA LEU A 92 -1.21 -20.21 28.75
C LEU A 92 -1.14 -21.14 29.96
N ARG A 93 -0.44 -22.26 29.81
CA ARG A 93 -0.13 -23.18 30.90
C ARG A 93 1.29 -23.72 30.81
N MET A 94 1.90 -24.00 31.95
CA MET A 94 3.17 -24.73 31.99
C MET A 94 2.89 -26.23 31.82
N ASP A 95 3.60 -26.87 30.89
CA ASP A 95 3.58 -28.32 30.76
C ASP A 95 4.49 -29.01 31.79
N LYS A 96 4.44 -30.34 31.83
CA LYS A 96 5.24 -31.17 32.74
C LYS A 96 6.76 -31.08 32.52
N TYR A 97 7.20 -30.50 31.41
CA TYR A 97 8.61 -30.33 31.05
C TYR A 97 9.08 -28.89 31.28
N GLY A 98 8.21 -28.00 31.78
CA GLY A 98 8.53 -26.59 31.99
C GLY A 98 8.43 -25.74 30.72
N ASN A 99 7.82 -26.24 29.65
CA ASN A 99 7.49 -25.43 28.47
C ASN A 99 6.17 -24.71 28.68
N ILE A 100 5.99 -23.57 28.03
CA ILE A 100 4.70 -22.89 27.97
C ILE A 100 3.90 -23.47 26.79
N ALA A 101 2.70 -23.96 27.05
CA ALA A 101 1.74 -24.38 26.04
C ALA A 101 0.65 -23.32 25.88
N VAL A 102 0.34 -22.97 24.63
CA VAL A 102 -0.74 -22.04 24.28
C VAL A 102 -2.07 -22.80 24.19
N ASP A 103 -2.99 -22.52 25.11
CA ASP A 103 -4.30 -23.15 25.13
C ASP A 103 -5.18 -22.61 24.00
N GLY A 104 -5.81 -23.52 23.25
CA GLY A 104 -6.60 -23.21 22.05
C GLY A 104 -5.77 -23.06 20.76
N TYR A 105 -4.45 -23.30 20.80
CA TYR A 105 -3.60 -23.15 19.61
C TYR A 105 -3.96 -24.11 18.47
N GLU A 106 -4.38 -25.34 18.77
CA GLU A 106 -4.87 -26.28 17.75
C GLU A 106 -6.09 -25.71 17.00
N ASP A 107 -6.98 -24.98 17.69
CA ASP A 107 -8.11 -24.31 17.05
C ASP A 107 -7.67 -23.16 16.14
N ILE A 108 -6.65 -22.41 16.55
CA ILE A 108 -6.04 -21.35 15.74
C ILE A 108 -5.46 -21.96 14.45
N ILE A 109 -4.66 -23.02 14.56
CA ILE A 109 -4.07 -23.71 13.41
C ILE A 109 -5.15 -24.30 12.50
N ARG A 110 -6.17 -24.96 13.06
CA ARG A 110 -7.32 -25.47 12.29
C ARG A 110 -8.07 -24.34 11.59
N ASN A 111 -8.23 -23.18 12.22
CA ASN A 111 -8.87 -22.02 11.61
C ASN A 111 -8.04 -21.46 10.44
N LEU A 112 -6.72 -21.34 10.63
CA LEU A 112 -5.79 -20.91 9.58
C LEU A 112 -5.79 -21.88 8.41
N ASP A 113 -5.69 -23.19 8.65
CA ASP A 113 -5.71 -24.20 7.58
C ASP A 113 -7.06 -24.28 6.86
N LYS A 114 -8.16 -23.93 7.54
CA LYS A 114 -9.49 -23.80 6.93
C LYS A 114 -9.57 -22.56 6.04
N ASN A 115 -9.02 -21.42 6.48
CA ASN A 115 -9.04 -20.16 5.74
C ASN A 115 -8.01 -20.15 4.60
N TYR A 116 -6.92 -20.90 4.76
CA TYR A 116 -5.77 -20.98 3.87
C TYR A 116 -5.29 -22.43 3.83
N LYS A 117 -5.68 -23.19 2.80
CA LYS A 117 -5.42 -24.64 2.73
C LYS A 117 -3.94 -24.96 2.90
N GLY A 118 -3.57 -25.80 3.89
CA GLY A 118 -2.19 -26.25 4.10
C GLY A 118 -1.23 -25.16 4.60
N PHE A 119 -1.76 -24.10 5.21
CA PHE A 119 -1.00 -22.97 5.73
C PHE A 119 0.03 -23.40 6.77
N SER A 120 -0.37 -24.20 7.76
CA SER A 120 0.53 -24.67 8.84
C SER A 120 1.72 -25.47 8.30
N ARG A 121 1.53 -26.20 7.20
CA ARG A 121 2.57 -27.01 6.56
C ARG A 121 3.51 -26.18 5.71
N ASN A 122 2.96 -25.25 4.92
CA ASN A 122 3.71 -24.56 3.88
C ASN A 122 4.29 -23.20 4.30
N MET A 123 3.78 -22.60 5.38
CA MET A 123 4.21 -21.28 5.83
C MET A 123 5.25 -21.37 6.94
N ALA A 124 6.21 -20.45 6.91
CA ALA A 124 7.16 -20.27 7.99
C ALA A 124 6.50 -19.51 9.15
N PHE A 125 6.86 -19.90 10.36
CA PHE A 125 6.51 -19.21 11.61
C PHE A 125 7.82 -18.75 12.22
N LEU A 126 7.84 -17.58 12.85
CA LEU A 126 9.05 -16.97 13.40
C LEU A 126 9.80 -17.95 14.30
N ALA A 127 9.11 -18.53 15.29
CA ALA A 127 9.70 -19.48 16.24
C ALA A 127 10.33 -20.70 15.54
N ASP A 128 9.64 -21.31 14.56
CA ASP A 128 10.17 -22.45 13.81
C ASP A 128 11.38 -22.07 12.94
N THR A 129 11.34 -20.90 12.29
CA THR A 129 12.45 -20.41 11.46
C THR A 129 13.71 -20.12 12.28
N LEU A 130 13.55 -19.56 13.47
CA LEU A 130 14.66 -19.37 14.42
C LEU A 130 15.21 -20.72 14.90
N LYS A 131 14.31 -21.64 15.28
CA LYS A 131 14.65 -22.98 15.78
C LYS A 131 15.43 -23.80 14.75
N GLU A 132 15.08 -23.73 13.47
CA GLU A 132 15.81 -24.37 12.37
C GLU A 132 17.29 -23.93 12.26
N LYS A 133 17.62 -22.77 12.82
CA LYS A 133 18.98 -22.20 12.87
C LYS A 133 19.59 -22.23 14.27
N HIS A 134 19.03 -23.03 15.17
CA HIS A 134 19.46 -23.17 16.56
C HIS A 134 19.38 -21.87 17.38
N ILE A 135 18.49 -20.96 16.99
CA ILE A 135 18.21 -19.72 17.72
C ILE A 135 16.98 -19.97 18.58
N SER A 136 17.11 -19.74 19.88
CA SER A 136 16.02 -19.98 20.83
C SER A 136 15.16 -18.74 21.01
N ILE A 137 13.84 -18.93 21.02
CA ILE A 137 12.86 -17.91 21.37
C ILE A 137 12.21 -18.23 22.72
N GLY A 138 12.10 -17.22 23.57
CA GLY A 138 11.43 -17.28 24.87
C GLY A 138 10.31 -16.27 25.00
N TYR A 139 9.49 -16.40 26.05
CA TYR A 139 8.34 -15.55 26.30
C TYR A 139 8.19 -15.16 27.78
N MET A 140 7.74 -13.93 28.05
CA MET A 140 7.35 -13.50 29.39
C MET A 140 6.00 -12.78 29.34
N GLY A 141 4.98 -13.33 30.02
CA GLY A 141 3.64 -12.77 30.03
C GLY A 141 2.53 -13.82 29.97
N LYS A 142 1.30 -13.38 29.76
CA LYS A 142 0.10 -14.25 29.81
C LYS A 142 -0.95 -14.00 28.73
N ASP A 143 -0.63 -13.20 27.72
CA ASP A 143 -1.59 -12.72 26.73
C ASP A 143 -1.32 -13.29 25.32
N GLU A 144 -2.11 -12.84 24.33
CA GLU A 144 -2.05 -13.31 22.95
C GLU A 144 -0.72 -12.99 22.24
N SER A 145 0.15 -12.12 22.79
CA SER A 145 1.46 -11.86 22.21
C SER A 145 2.38 -13.09 22.24
N SER A 146 2.06 -14.09 23.08
CA SER A 146 2.71 -15.40 23.09
C SER A 146 2.69 -16.11 21.73
N LEU A 147 1.70 -15.80 20.89
CA LEU A 147 1.55 -16.35 19.54
C LEU A 147 2.73 -15.98 18.63
N ILE A 148 3.48 -14.90 18.93
CA ILE A 148 4.73 -14.56 18.23
C ILE A 148 5.83 -15.58 18.53
N ALA A 149 5.90 -16.04 19.79
CA ALA A 149 6.95 -16.92 20.30
C ALA A 149 6.63 -18.42 20.15
N ALA A 150 5.37 -18.77 19.90
CA ALA A 150 4.93 -20.17 19.80
C ALA A 150 5.37 -20.83 18.48
N ASP A 151 5.85 -22.07 18.59
CA ASP A 151 6.08 -22.92 17.41
C ASP A 151 4.75 -23.40 16.78
N LYS A 152 4.81 -24.13 15.67
CA LYS A 152 3.63 -24.71 15.01
C LYS A 152 2.80 -25.67 15.89
N ASN A 153 3.33 -26.13 17.01
CA ASN A 153 2.60 -26.97 17.98
C ASN A 153 2.02 -26.15 19.14
N GLY A 154 2.20 -24.83 19.15
CA GLY A 154 1.75 -23.97 20.24
C GLY A 154 2.63 -24.05 21.47
N THR A 155 3.89 -24.47 21.33
CA THR A 155 4.83 -24.65 22.43
C THR A 155 5.91 -23.58 22.41
N ILE A 156 6.25 -23.05 23.58
CA ILE A 156 7.37 -22.12 23.82
C ILE A 156 8.29 -22.77 24.86
N TYR A 157 9.56 -22.96 24.52
CA TYR A 157 10.47 -23.81 25.31
C TYR A 157 11.10 -23.11 26.52
N ASN A 158 11.06 -21.79 26.58
CA ASN A 158 11.60 -21.02 27.70
C ASN A 158 10.69 -19.84 28.01
N GLY A 159 10.43 -19.56 29.29
CA GLY A 159 9.67 -18.36 29.65
C GLY A 159 9.04 -18.37 31.04
N TYR A 160 8.30 -17.30 31.31
CA TYR A 160 7.54 -17.10 32.54
C TYR A 160 6.12 -16.63 32.20
N ILE A 161 5.09 -17.28 32.76
CA ILE A 161 3.69 -16.89 32.52
C ILE A 161 3.28 -15.72 33.43
N ASP A 162 3.76 -15.74 34.67
CA ASP A 162 3.52 -14.70 35.64
C ASP A 162 4.64 -13.66 35.58
N ILE A 163 4.32 -12.46 35.11
CA ILE A 163 5.24 -11.33 35.02
C ILE A 163 4.98 -10.34 36.15
N GLN A 164 6.05 -9.88 36.81
CA GLN A 164 5.99 -8.75 37.73
C GLN A 164 6.64 -7.54 37.06
N TYR A 165 5.93 -6.42 37.05
CA TYR A 165 6.41 -5.18 36.43
C TYR A 165 7.29 -4.34 37.36
N THR A 166 8.06 -5.00 38.21
CA THR A 166 9.08 -4.35 39.05
C THR A 166 10.44 -4.44 38.37
N LYS A 167 11.27 -3.41 38.53
CA LYS A 167 12.59 -3.32 37.91
C LYS A 167 13.45 -4.57 38.16
N ASP A 168 13.63 -4.93 39.43
CA ASP A 168 14.48 -6.04 39.83
C ASP A 168 14.03 -7.37 39.21
N TRP A 169 12.72 -7.63 39.24
CA TRP A 169 12.17 -8.87 38.68
C TRP A 169 12.38 -8.92 37.16
N LEU A 170 12.09 -7.84 36.44
CA LEU A 170 12.28 -7.77 34.99
C LEU A 170 13.75 -7.97 34.62
N PHE A 171 14.66 -7.28 35.31
CA PHE A 171 16.08 -7.29 34.96
C PHE A 171 16.68 -8.67 35.22
N GLU A 172 16.38 -9.26 36.38
CA GLU A 172 16.86 -10.60 36.74
C GLU A 172 16.29 -11.67 35.80
N ASN A 173 14.97 -11.68 35.58
CA ASN A 173 14.32 -12.73 34.80
C ASN A 173 14.65 -12.62 33.30
N THR A 174 14.74 -11.41 32.75
CA THR A 174 15.20 -11.19 31.37
C THR A 174 16.65 -11.63 31.22
N SER A 175 17.55 -11.25 32.13
CA SER A 175 18.95 -11.66 32.09
C SER A 175 19.11 -13.19 32.18
N ASN A 176 18.31 -13.84 33.03
CA ASN A 176 18.29 -15.29 33.14
C ASN A 176 17.73 -15.97 31.89
N LEU A 177 16.72 -15.39 31.25
CA LEU A 177 16.13 -15.91 30.03
C LEU A 177 17.07 -15.71 28.83
N LEU A 178 17.80 -14.60 28.74
CA LEU A 178 18.79 -14.32 27.70
C LEU A 178 19.98 -15.29 27.70
N LYS A 179 20.24 -15.98 28.82
CA LYS A 179 21.22 -17.09 28.88
C LYS A 179 20.75 -18.32 28.11
N LYS A 180 19.44 -18.49 27.93
CA LYS A 180 18.80 -19.66 27.31
C LYS A 180 18.14 -19.35 25.96
N SER A 181 17.82 -18.08 25.73
CA SER A 181 17.10 -17.58 24.56
C SER A 181 17.83 -16.43 23.91
N ASP A 182 17.73 -16.35 22.60
CA ASP A 182 18.31 -15.30 21.78
C ASP A 182 17.28 -14.20 21.51
N VAL A 183 16.03 -14.61 21.27
CA VAL A 183 14.88 -13.73 21.12
C VAL A 183 13.96 -13.89 22.32
N ILE A 184 13.49 -12.79 22.90
CA ILE A 184 12.49 -12.81 23.98
C ILE A 184 11.32 -11.92 23.58
N VAL A 185 10.11 -12.47 23.64
CA VAL A 185 8.87 -11.71 23.53
C VAL A 185 8.35 -11.39 24.93
N VAL A 186 8.12 -10.12 25.25
CA VAL A 186 7.71 -9.65 26.57
C VAL A 186 6.36 -8.95 26.45
N SER A 187 5.34 -9.41 27.19
CA SER A 187 4.09 -8.67 27.37
C SER A 187 4.20 -7.74 28.57
N PHE A 188 4.34 -6.44 28.31
CA PHE A 188 4.49 -5.41 29.33
C PHE A 188 3.20 -4.58 29.47
N GLN A 189 2.49 -4.71 30.59
CA GLN A 189 1.22 -4.00 30.81
C GLN A 189 1.48 -2.72 31.61
N ILE A 190 1.41 -1.56 30.94
CA ILE A 190 1.50 -0.23 31.54
C ILE A 190 0.25 0.06 32.39
N ASP A 191 -0.94 -0.28 31.89
CA ASP A 191 -2.21 -0.23 32.62
C ASP A 191 -2.49 1.17 33.23
N GLY A 192 -2.12 2.23 32.49
CA GLY A 192 -2.21 3.62 32.93
C GLY A 192 -1.34 3.99 34.15
N ASN A 193 -0.43 3.13 34.61
CA ASN A 193 0.39 3.37 35.80
C ASN A 193 1.71 4.11 35.44
N PRO A 194 1.93 5.35 35.92
CA PRO A 194 3.15 6.11 35.66
C PRO A 194 4.45 5.42 36.10
N GLU A 195 4.43 4.68 37.22
CA GLU A 195 5.61 3.95 37.71
C GLU A 195 6.02 2.84 36.74
N ARG A 196 5.06 2.25 36.02
CA ARG A 196 5.34 1.24 34.99
C ARG A 196 5.90 1.85 33.71
N ILE A 197 5.55 3.10 33.40
CA ILE A 197 6.18 3.84 32.29
C ILE A 197 7.65 4.08 32.60
N GLU A 198 7.96 4.56 33.81
CA GLU A 198 9.34 4.73 34.27
C GLU A 198 10.10 3.40 34.25
N THR A 199 9.50 2.34 34.79
CA THR A 199 10.09 0.99 34.77
C THR A 199 10.36 0.50 33.34
N LEU A 200 9.45 0.76 32.38
CA LEU A 200 9.65 0.40 30.98
C LEU A 200 10.82 1.18 30.35
N GLY A 201 10.91 2.48 30.63
CA GLY A 201 12.03 3.31 30.17
C GLY A 201 13.38 2.80 30.67
N GLU A 202 13.47 2.53 31.98
CA GLU A 202 14.68 1.96 32.58
C GLU A 202 14.99 0.56 32.02
N TYR A 203 13.97 -0.26 31.78
CA TYR A 203 14.12 -1.60 31.20
C TYR A 203 14.65 -1.56 29.77
N ILE A 204 14.18 -0.64 28.93
CA ILE A 204 14.71 -0.44 27.58
C ILE A 204 16.18 0.00 27.63
N ASP A 205 16.50 0.96 28.49
CA ASP A 205 17.86 1.49 28.60
C ASP A 205 18.87 0.45 29.14
N GLU A 206 18.48 -0.37 30.13
CA GLU A 206 19.32 -1.46 30.66
C GLU A 206 19.74 -2.45 29.56
N PHE A 207 18.81 -2.80 28.68
CA PHE A 207 19.04 -3.78 27.61
C PHE A 207 19.38 -3.13 26.25
N SER A 208 19.67 -1.83 26.22
CA SER A 208 19.94 -1.04 25.01
C SER A 208 21.11 -1.55 24.16
N MET A 209 21.98 -2.40 24.73
CA MET A 209 23.04 -3.08 23.97
C MET A 209 22.52 -4.19 23.04
N TYR A 210 21.26 -4.59 23.17
CA TYR A 210 20.58 -5.57 22.34
C TYR A 210 19.64 -4.90 21.34
N ASN A 211 19.09 -5.68 20.41
CA ASN A 211 18.03 -5.19 19.52
C ASN A 211 16.71 -5.15 20.29
N ILE A 212 16.03 -4.01 20.32
CA ILE A 212 14.75 -3.88 21.02
C ILE A 212 13.69 -3.35 20.06
N ILE A 213 12.56 -4.05 19.95
CA ILE A 213 11.38 -3.60 19.19
C ILE A 213 10.25 -3.42 20.20
N VAL A 214 9.69 -2.21 20.30
CA VAL A 214 8.57 -1.91 21.22
C VAL A 214 7.36 -1.43 20.42
N PHE A 215 6.21 -2.04 20.64
CA PHE A 215 4.95 -1.63 20.02
C PHE A 215 3.75 -2.03 20.87
N PRO A 216 2.60 -1.34 20.74
CA PRO A 216 1.41 -1.70 21.48
C PRO A 216 0.57 -2.78 20.77
N SER A 217 -0.20 -3.50 21.57
CA SER A 217 -1.18 -4.50 21.15
C SER A 217 -2.43 -3.87 20.51
N LYS A 218 -2.71 -2.59 20.79
CA LYS A 218 -3.88 -1.85 20.33
C LYS A 218 -3.58 -0.36 20.16
N VAL A 219 -4.45 0.37 19.46
CA VAL A 219 -4.40 1.83 19.36
C VAL A 219 -4.85 2.44 20.68
N THR A 220 -4.05 3.35 21.26
CA THR A 220 -4.28 3.95 22.58
C THR A 220 -3.90 5.43 22.59
N GLY A 221 -4.31 6.14 23.64
CA GLY A 221 -3.78 7.48 23.93
C GLY A 221 -3.97 8.53 22.82
N ASP A 222 -2.94 9.36 22.58
CA ASP A 222 -2.99 10.46 21.61
C ASP A 222 -3.07 10.02 20.13
N VAL A 223 -2.76 8.77 19.81
CA VAL A 223 -2.98 8.20 18.47
C VAL A 223 -4.38 7.60 18.30
N ASN A 224 -5.19 7.50 19.37
CA ASN A 224 -6.57 7.03 19.34
C ASN A 224 -7.53 8.11 18.81
N ASP A 225 -7.37 8.45 17.53
CA ASP A 225 -8.25 9.36 16.80
C ASP A 225 -9.37 8.57 16.11
N ILE A 226 -10.58 9.15 15.96
CA ILE A 226 -11.72 8.49 15.29
C ILE A 226 -11.40 8.02 13.85
N ARG A 227 -10.43 8.67 13.21
CA ARG A 227 -9.96 8.42 11.85
C ARG A 227 -8.87 7.34 11.83
N ASN A 228 -8.23 7.06 12.95
CA ASN A 228 -7.20 6.04 13.11
C ASN A 228 -7.76 4.81 13.85
N ASN A 229 -7.44 3.65 13.33
CA ASN A 229 -7.70 2.41 14.08
C ASN A 229 -6.58 1.38 13.92
N THR A 230 -5.59 1.61 13.07
CA THR A 230 -4.53 0.63 12.74
C THR A 230 -3.12 1.15 12.91
N LEU A 231 -2.91 2.48 12.99
CA LEU A 231 -1.56 3.02 13.16
C LEU A 231 -1.25 3.11 14.64
N VAL A 232 -0.11 2.56 15.00
CA VAL A 232 0.44 2.61 16.35
C VAL A 232 1.90 3.06 16.26
N PRO A 233 2.44 3.76 17.26
CA PRO A 233 3.88 3.98 17.34
C PRO A 233 4.66 2.67 17.45
N ILE A 234 5.89 2.67 16.93
CA ILE A 234 6.85 1.58 17.09
C ILE A 234 8.23 2.17 17.35
N ILE A 235 8.88 1.72 18.42
CA ILE A 235 10.27 2.04 18.75
C ILE A 235 11.15 0.89 18.29
N TYR A 236 12.29 1.22 17.71
CA TYR A 236 13.35 0.28 17.41
C TYR A 236 14.69 0.79 17.93
N CYS A 237 15.34 0.01 18.79
CA CYS A 237 16.68 0.27 19.31
C CYS A 237 17.64 -0.76 18.70
N ASN A 238 18.73 -0.29 18.10
CA ASN A 238 19.77 -1.17 17.55
C ASN A 238 21.13 -0.48 17.69
N ARG A 239 22.07 -1.14 18.37
CA ARG A 239 23.42 -0.62 18.63
C ARG A 239 24.23 -0.31 17.36
N MET A 240 23.93 -0.97 16.24
CA MET A 240 24.64 -0.85 14.98
C MET A 240 23.96 0.09 13.97
N LYS A 241 22.73 0.54 14.23
CA LYS A 241 21.98 1.43 13.33
C LYS A 241 21.84 2.82 13.97
N ASN A 242 21.81 3.84 13.13
CA ASN A 242 21.59 5.22 13.57
C ASN A 242 20.14 5.41 14.06
N SER A 243 19.98 6.37 14.97
CA SER A 243 18.71 6.86 15.51
C SER A 243 17.92 7.61 14.43
N GLY A 244 16.59 7.64 14.53
CA GLY A 244 15.76 8.51 13.69
C GLY A 244 14.52 7.84 13.10
N ILE A 245 14.12 8.22 11.88
CA ILE A 245 12.81 7.83 11.35
C ILE A 245 12.83 6.39 10.82
N LEU A 246 12.01 5.52 11.41
CA LEU A 246 11.90 4.10 11.06
C LEU A 246 11.02 3.88 9.82
N THR A 247 11.59 3.20 8.82
CA THR A 247 10.98 2.96 7.51
C THR A 247 11.14 1.49 7.08
N SER A 248 10.28 1.01 6.17
CA SER A 248 10.47 -0.30 5.52
C SER A 248 10.14 -0.30 4.03
N ASN A 249 10.75 -1.24 3.30
CA ASN A 249 10.49 -1.46 1.88
C ASN A 249 9.06 -1.98 1.60
N SER A 250 8.36 -2.50 2.61
CA SER A 250 6.95 -2.91 2.50
C SER A 250 6.01 -1.74 2.23
N THR A 251 6.32 -0.57 2.82
CA THR A 251 5.45 0.60 2.73
C THR A 251 5.93 1.59 1.67
N LYS A 252 7.26 1.65 1.45
CA LYS A 252 7.94 2.65 0.62
C LYS A 252 7.55 4.09 1.01
N ARG A 253 7.33 4.31 2.31
CA ARG A 253 6.97 5.59 2.90
C ARG A 253 7.82 5.83 4.14
N GLN A 254 8.45 6.99 4.17
CA GLN A 254 9.21 7.43 5.33
C GLN A 254 8.34 7.42 6.61
N GLY A 255 8.88 6.85 7.69
CA GLY A 255 8.22 6.83 9.00
C GLY A 255 7.04 5.87 9.11
N LEU A 256 6.89 4.93 8.17
CA LEU A 256 5.79 3.98 8.15
C LEU A 256 6.32 2.56 7.92
N VAL A 257 5.93 1.64 8.78
CA VAL A 257 6.19 0.19 8.67
C VAL A 257 4.88 -0.60 8.80
N THR A 258 4.93 -1.92 8.64
CA THR A 258 3.78 -2.81 8.87
C THR A 258 4.16 -3.93 9.84
N SER A 259 3.18 -4.45 10.58
CA SER A 259 3.41 -5.56 11.51
C SER A 259 3.98 -6.83 10.85
N MET A 260 3.83 -6.96 9.53
CA MET A 260 4.46 -8.04 8.75
C MET A 260 5.98 -7.92 8.68
N ASP A 261 6.55 -6.75 9.00
CA ASP A 261 7.99 -6.45 8.92
C ASP A 261 8.78 -6.98 10.12
N ILE A 262 8.10 -7.22 11.26
CA ILE A 262 8.75 -7.68 12.50
C ILE A 262 9.43 -9.04 12.30
N PHE A 263 8.76 -10.04 11.71
CA PHE A 263 9.38 -11.33 11.44
C PHE A 263 10.62 -11.21 10.53
N PRO A 264 10.53 -10.69 9.29
CA PRO A 264 11.70 -10.58 8.43
C PRO A 264 12.82 -9.72 9.05
N GLU A 265 12.53 -8.67 9.83
CA GLU A 265 13.58 -7.94 10.57
C GLU A 265 14.26 -8.83 11.60
N VAL A 266 13.50 -9.55 12.44
CA VAL A 266 14.08 -10.45 13.45
C VAL A 266 14.89 -11.55 12.77
N ALA A 267 14.40 -12.14 11.68
CA ALA A 267 15.14 -13.13 10.92
C ALA A 267 16.45 -12.56 10.32
N ASP A 268 16.43 -11.32 9.82
CA ASP A 268 17.60 -10.65 9.22
C ASP A 268 18.69 -10.34 10.26
N ILE A 269 18.31 -9.95 11.49
CA ILE A 269 19.25 -9.78 12.62
C ILE A 269 20.14 -11.01 12.81
N TYR A 270 19.60 -12.22 12.59
CA TYR A 270 20.33 -13.48 12.69
C TYR A 270 20.80 -14.04 11.34
N GLY A 271 20.76 -13.25 10.27
CA GLY A 271 21.22 -13.63 8.93
C GLY A 271 20.36 -14.71 8.25
N ILE A 272 19.08 -14.81 8.62
CA ILE A 272 18.15 -15.83 8.09
C ILE A 272 17.34 -15.25 6.95
N LYS A 273 17.44 -15.88 5.78
CA LYS A 273 16.60 -15.55 4.63
C LYS A 273 15.20 -16.13 4.81
N THR A 274 14.19 -15.28 4.73
CA THR A 274 12.78 -15.67 4.75
C THR A 274 12.25 -15.81 3.30
N SER A 275 11.44 -16.84 3.05
CA SER A 275 10.91 -17.16 1.71
C SER A 275 9.40 -17.06 1.58
N THR A 276 8.67 -17.06 2.71
CA THR A 276 7.19 -17.08 2.73
C THR A 276 6.58 -15.80 3.32
N THR A 277 7.40 -14.89 3.83
CA THR A 277 6.98 -13.60 4.36
C THR A 277 6.66 -12.63 3.22
N THR A 278 5.77 -11.67 3.51
CA THR A 278 5.47 -10.56 2.59
C THR A 278 5.99 -9.21 3.08
N GLY A 279 6.38 -9.14 4.36
CA GLY A 279 7.08 -7.98 4.90
C GLY A 279 8.55 -7.93 4.51
N TYR A 280 9.22 -6.86 4.88
CA TYR A 280 10.64 -6.59 4.61
C TYR A 280 11.33 -6.11 5.89
N GLY A 281 12.66 -6.20 5.94
CA GLY A 281 13.44 -5.60 7.03
C GLY A 281 13.23 -4.09 7.15
N MET A 282 13.45 -3.57 8.36
CA MET A 282 13.29 -2.19 8.75
C MET A 282 14.64 -1.46 8.76
N TYR A 283 14.64 -0.18 8.40
CA TYR A 283 15.83 0.66 8.39
C TYR A 283 15.51 2.09 8.80
N THR A 284 16.54 2.80 9.26
CA THR A 284 16.46 4.22 9.61
C THR A 284 16.88 5.06 8.39
N GLU A 285 16.08 6.06 8.02
CA GLU A 285 16.34 6.88 6.82
C GLU A 285 17.06 8.21 7.12
N THR A 286 16.93 8.73 8.33
CA THR A 286 17.49 10.02 8.76
C THR A 286 18.18 9.86 10.09
N ASP A 287 19.35 10.48 10.27
CA ASP A 287 20.03 10.56 11.56
C ASP A 287 19.39 11.68 12.38
N ILE A 288 18.60 11.34 13.40
CA ILE A 288 17.95 12.31 14.30
C ILE A 288 18.18 11.83 15.73
N ASP A 289 19.14 12.48 16.39
CA ASP A 289 19.52 12.15 17.77
C ASP A 289 18.63 12.83 18.82
N ASP A 290 17.95 13.93 18.48
CA ASP A 290 17.02 14.59 19.40
C ASP A 290 15.70 13.82 19.47
N SER A 291 15.42 13.22 20.63
CA SER A 291 14.21 12.42 20.85
C SER A 291 12.94 13.24 20.70
N LYS A 292 12.97 14.52 21.08
CA LYS A 292 11.82 15.42 20.94
C LYS A 292 11.54 15.73 19.47
N GLU A 293 12.56 16.14 18.70
CA GLU A 293 12.42 16.32 17.26
C GLU A 293 11.90 15.04 16.56
N LEU A 294 12.39 13.87 16.96
CA LEU A 294 11.96 12.59 16.41
C LEU A 294 10.48 12.30 16.68
N ILE A 295 10.01 12.58 17.89
CA ILE A 295 8.59 12.46 18.27
C ILE A 295 7.75 13.46 17.47
N ASP A 296 8.15 14.74 17.44
CA ASP A 296 7.42 15.81 16.75
C ASP A 296 7.26 15.50 15.24
N ARG A 297 8.32 14.99 14.58
CA ARG A 297 8.25 14.58 13.18
C ARG A 297 7.29 13.41 12.95
N ASN A 298 7.23 12.45 13.87
CA ASN A 298 6.30 11.32 13.76
C ASN A 298 4.85 11.75 14.05
N VAL A 299 4.64 12.68 14.98
CA VAL A 299 3.34 13.33 15.23
C VAL A 299 2.87 14.07 13.97
N ASP A 300 3.75 14.85 13.34
CA ASP A 300 3.46 15.54 12.08
C ASP A 300 3.16 14.57 10.94
N ASN A 301 3.87 13.44 10.86
CA ASN A 301 3.59 12.40 9.87
C ASN A 301 2.21 11.78 10.11
N PHE A 302 1.89 11.42 11.35
CA PHE A 302 0.60 10.87 11.76
C PHE A 302 -0.55 11.82 11.42
N ASN A 303 -0.47 13.06 11.91
CA ASN A 303 -1.46 14.10 11.64
C ASN A 303 -1.61 14.36 10.15
N GLY A 304 -0.49 14.36 9.43
CA GLY A 304 -0.48 14.49 7.99
C GLY A 304 -1.23 13.37 7.26
N ILE A 305 -1.05 12.12 7.68
CA ILE A 305 -1.77 10.95 7.16
C ILE A 305 -3.28 11.12 7.40
N LEU A 306 -3.68 11.50 8.61
CA LEU A 306 -5.10 11.70 8.96
C LEU A 306 -5.73 12.86 8.22
N ASN A 307 -5.00 13.96 8.04
CA ASN A 307 -5.49 15.13 7.35
C ASN A 307 -5.70 14.86 5.85
N LEU A 308 -4.76 14.15 5.20
CA LEU A 308 -4.93 13.72 3.81
C LEU A 308 -6.10 12.75 3.64
N LEU A 309 -6.37 11.89 4.63
CA LEU A 309 -7.56 11.03 4.64
C LEU A 309 -8.86 11.86 4.61
N VAL A 310 -8.95 12.90 5.45
CA VAL A 310 -10.10 13.81 5.49
C VAL A 310 -10.24 14.58 4.17
N ILE A 311 -9.14 15.17 3.69
CA ILE A 311 -9.10 15.89 2.40
C ILE A 311 -9.59 14.99 1.27
N LYS A 312 -9.09 13.75 1.19
CA LYS A 312 -9.51 12.75 0.19
C LYS A 312 -11.03 12.58 0.17
N TYR A 313 -11.63 12.25 1.31
CA TYR A 313 -13.06 11.98 1.34
C TYR A 313 -13.92 13.24 1.19
N ALA A 314 -13.48 14.39 1.72
CA ALA A 314 -14.16 15.66 1.53
C ALA A 314 -14.24 16.05 0.05
N PHE A 315 -13.11 16.00 -0.67
CA PHE A 315 -13.07 16.37 -2.09
C PHE A 315 -13.68 15.32 -3.01
N HIS A 316 -13.65 14.03 -2.64
CA HIS A 316 -14.49 13.02 -3.29
C HIS A 316 -15.98 13.38 -3.17
N GLY A 317 -16.43 13.76 -1.97
CA GLY A 317 -17.80 14.21 -1.73
C GLY A 317 -18.16 15.43 -2.59
N VAL A 318 -17.30 16.46 -2.61
CA VAL A 318 -17.49 17.66 -3.45
C VAL A 318 -17.61 17.30 -4.92
N ALA A 319 -16.69 16.49 -5.46
CA ALA A 319 -16.71 16.08 -6.86
C ALA A 319 -18.00 15.34 -7.21
N ILE A 320 -18.43 14.38 -6.36
CA ILE A 320 -19.66 13.62 -6.57
C ILE A 320 -20.90 14.51 -6.51
N VAL A 321 -21.01 15.38 -5.51
CA VAL A 321 -22.15 16.29 -5.35
C VAL A 321 -22.26 17.26 -6.54
N LEU A 322 -21.14 17.86 -6.96
CA LEU A 322 -21.11 18.75 -8.12
C LEU A 322 -21.50 18.01 -9.40
N GLN A 323 -21.02 16.78 -9.58
CA GLN A 323 -21.36 15.96 -10.74
C GLN A 323 -22.84 15.55 -10.76
N LEU A 324 -23.40 15.13 -9.63
CA LEU A 324 -24.84 14.84 -9.50
C LEU A 324 -25.68 16.08 -9.77
N TYR A 325 -25.25 17.25 -9.28
CA TYR A 325 -25.91 18.52 -9.56
C TYR A 325 -25.89 18.84 -11.07
N VAL A 326 -24.76 18.67 -11.75
CA VAL A 326 -24.64 18.85 -13.21
C VAL A 326 -25.60 17.91 -13.95
N ILE A 327 -25.61 16.62 -13.59
CA ILE A 327 -26.52 15.63 -14.18
C ILE A 327 -27.97 16.05 -13.98
N TYR A 328 -28.37 16.38 -12.75
CA TYR A 328 -29.73 16.82 -12.44
C TYR A 328 -30.14 18.08 -13.22
N SER A 329 -29.26 19.07 -13.23
CA SER A 329 -29.45 20.38 -13.85
C SER A 329 -29.75 20.26 -15.34
N ILE A 330 -28.93 19.51 -16.07
CA ILE A 330 -29.09 19.29 -17.52
C ILE A 330 -30.34 18.49 -17.84
N LEU A 331 -30.67 17.48 -17.03
CA LEU A 331 -31.84 16.64 -17.27
C LEU A 331 -33.17 17.35 -16.98
N LYS A 332 -33.16 18.40 -16.14
CA LYS A 332 -34.34 19.19 -15.80
C LYS A 332 -34.53 20.41 -16.70
N ASN A 333 -33.47 21.14 -17.03
CA ASN A 333 -33.56 22.38 -17.79
C ASN A 333 -32.29 22.68 -18.59
N ASN A 334 -32.42 22.78 -19.92
CA ASN A 334 -31.32 23.12 -20.81
C ASN A 334 -30.74 24.54 -20.59
N ASN A 335 -31.49 25.46 -19.95
CA ASN A 335 -31.01 26.82 -19.67
C ASN A 335 -29.88 26.87 -18.63
N ALA A 336 -29.57 25.75 -17.96
CA ALA A 336 -28.48 25.66 -16.99
C ALA A 336 -27.18 25.08 -17.58
N LEU A 337 -27.07 24.98 -18.91
CA LEU A 337 -25.93 24.39 -19.60
C LEU A 337 -24.62 25.12 -19.32
N GLU A 338 -24.57 26.44 -19.45
CA GLU A 338 -23.35 27.25 -19.19
C GLU A 338 -22.82 27.07 -17.76
N ARG A 339 -23.71 27.12 -16.76
CA ARG A 339 -23.34 26.85 -15.37
C ARG A 339 -22.82 25.41 -15.20
N SER A 340 -23.41 24.46 -15.90
CA SER A 340 -23.02 23.06 -15.84
C SER A 340 -21.64 22.82 -16.47
N LYS A 341 -21.34 23.51 -17.58
CA LYS A 341 -20.01 23.54 -18.23
C LYS A 341 -18.95 24.08 -17.27
N LEU A 342 -19.22 25.21 -16.61
CA LEU A 342 -18.32 25.79 -15.61
C LEU A 342 -18.01 24.82 -14.47
N LEU A 343 -19.04 24.18 -13.90
CA LEU A 343 -18.87 23.25 -12.79
C LEU A 343 -18.10 21.99 -13.18
N ILE A 344 -18.41 21.38 -14.32
CA ILE A 344 -17.71 20.17 -14.76
C ILE A 344 -16.25 20.47 -15.17
N ASN A 345 -15.99 21.62 -15.81
CA ASN A 345 -14.64 22.10 -16.06
C ASN A 345 -13.88 22.32 -14.75
N GLY A 346 -14.55 22.88 -13.73
CA GLY A 346 -14.02 23.02 -12.38
C GLY A 346 -13.57 21.69 -11.77
N ILE A 347 -14.36 20.62 -11.92
CA ILE A 347 -13.95 19.27 -11.45
C ILE A 347 -12.68 18.79 -12.17
N ILE A 348 -12.59 18.95 -13.49
CA ILE A 348 -11.40 18.54 -14.26
C ILE A 348 -10.16 19.35 -13.85
N ILE A 349 -10.31 20.66 -13.67
CA ILE A 349 -9.25 21.56 -13.20
C ILE A 349 -8.84 21.21 -11.77
N MET A 350 -9.78 20.84 -10.91
CA MET A 350 -9.52 20.44 -9.53
C MET A 350 -8.63 19.19 -9.45
N ILE A 351 -8.82 18.21 -10.35
CA ILE A 351 -7.97 17.01 -10.47
C ILE A 351 -6.53 17.41 -10.83
N PHE A 352 -6.34 18.35 -11.75
CA PHE A 352 -5.01 18.87 -12.06
C PHE A 352 -4.41 19.66 -10.87
N ALA A 353 -5.20 20.56 -10.28
CA ALA A 353 -4.74 21.47 -9.24
C ALA A 353 -4.25 20.72 -7.98
N THR A 354 -4.96 19.67 -7.55
CA THR A 354 -4.54 18.87 -6.38
C THR A 354 -3.19 18.19 -6.56
N MET A 355 -2.83 17.78 -7.79
CA MET A 355 -1.48 17.27 -8.06
C MET A 355 -0.43 18.36 -7.93
N ALA A 356 -0.67 19.51 -8.55
CA ALA A 356 0.25 20.64 -8.49
C ALA A 356 0.49 21.07 -7.04
N LEU A 357 -0.53 21.00 -6.19
CA LEU A 357 -0.43 21.26 -4.75
C LEU A 357 0.35 20.20 -3.98
N GLY A 358 0.33 18.95 -4.43
CA GLY A 358 1.12 17.86 -3.85
C GLY A 358 2.64 18.09 -3.87
N ILE A 359 3.11 19.09 -4.63
CA ILE A 359 4.50 19.54 -4.69
C ILE A 359 4.84 20.50 -3.53
N PHE A 360 3.89 21.36 -3.12
CA PHE A 360 4.20 22.59 -2.37
C PHE A 360 3.53 22.70 -1.00
N LEU A 361 2.38 22.08 -0.78
CA LEU A 361 1.59 22.33 0.42
C LEU A 361 1.78 21.26 1.49
N GLY A 362 1.99 21.72 2.73
CA GLY A 362 1.90 20.90 3.92
C GLY A 362 0.50 20.29 4.11
N LYS A 363 0.42 19.25 4.92
CA LYS A 363 -0.77 18.40 5.10
C LYS A 363 -1.84 19.03 6.02
N SER A 364 -2.00 20.36 6.02
CA SER A 364 -3.04 21.06 6.80
C SER A 364 -4.37 21.06 6.06
N ILE A 365 -5.45 20.62 6.71
CA ILE A 365 -6.79 20.52 6.09
C ILE A 365 -7.27 21.88 5.58
N ILE A 366 -7.21 22.92 6.41
CA ILE A 366 -7.76 24.24 6.09
C ILE A 366 -6.96 24.88 4.96
N LEU A 367 -5.63 24.88 5.07
CA LEU A 367 -4.75 25.48 4.06
C LEU A 367 -4.92 24.77 2.72
N TYR A 368 -4.84 23.43 2.72
CA TYR A 368 -4.97 22.64 1.51
C TYR A 368 -6.33 22.87 0.83
N SER A 369 -7.42 22.81 1.60
CA SER A 369 -8.76 22.97 1.05
C SER A 369 -8.99 24.38 0.51
N THR A 370 -8.54 25.41 1.25
CA THR A 370 -8.68 26.80 0.83
C THR A 370 -7.92 27.07 -0.45
N VAL A 371 -6.64 26.66 -0.52
CA VAL A 371 -5.82 26.88 -1.71
C VAL A 371 -6.33 26.08 -2.90
N LEU A 372 -6.73 24.82 -2.72
CA LEU A 372 -7.28 23.99 -3.79
C LEU A 372 -8.56 24.61 -4.36
N THR A 373 -9.49 25.03 -3.51
CA THR A 373 -10.74 25.66 -3.95
C THR A 373 -10.48 27.00 -4.65
N LEU A 374 -9.63 27.87 -4.10
CA LEU A 374 -9.32 29.17 -4.71
C LEU A 374 -8.63 29.03 -6.06
N ILE A 375 -7.60 28.17 -6.16
CA ILE A 375 -6.89 27.94 -7.44
C ILE A 375 -7.83 27.31 -8.46
N THR A 376 -8.66 26.36 -8.05
CA THR A 376 -9.64 25.73 -8.96
C THR A 376 -10.62 26.78 -9.49
N ALA A 377 -11.22 27.59 -8.60
CA ALA A 377 -12.18 28.61 -8.98
C ALA A 377 -11.56 29.70 -9.88
N LEU A 378 -10.39 30.21 -9.51
CA LEU A 378 -9.67 31.22 -10.29
C LEU A 378 -9.29 30.69 -11.67
N THR A 379 -8.70 29.49 -11.73
CA THR A 379 -8.29 28.86 -12.99
C THR A 379 -9.50 28.58 -13.88
N THR A 380 -10.62 28.12 -13.31
CA THR A 380 -11.86 27.88 -14.06
C THR A 380 -12.41 29.19 -14.62
N TYR A 381 -12.48 30.24 -13.81
CA TYR A 381 -12.94 31.56 -14.23
C TYR A 381 -12.06 32.15 -15.35
N VAL A 382 -10.74 32.08 -15.21
CA VAL A 382 -9.80 32.56 -16.22
C VAL A 382 -9.91 31.74 -17.50
N ALA A 383 -10.03 30.41 -17.40
CA ALA A 383 -10.18 29.53 -18.55
C ALA A 383 -11.44 29.86 -19.34
N ASP A 384 -12.57 30.03 -18.65
CA ASP A 384 -13.85 30.40 -19.25
C ASP A 384 -13.78 31.77 -19.95
N ARG A 385 -13.31 32.81 -19.24
CA ARG A 385 -13.20 34.17 -19.78
C ARG A 385 -12.28 34.28 -20.99
N LYS A 386 -11.21 33.48 -21.03
CA LYS A 386 -10.25 33.47 -22.13
C LYS A 386 -10.61 32.46 -23.23
N GLY A 387 -11.72 31.72 -23.11
CA GLY A 387 -12.10 30.68 -24.06
C GLY A 387 -11.09 29.54 -24.17
N ILE A 388 -10.38 29.24 -23.08
CA ILE A 388 -9.39 28.15 -22.99
C ILE A 388 -10.14 26.82 -22.93
N ASP A 389 -9.81 25.89 -23.83
CA ASP A 389 -10.37 24.54 -23.83
C ASP A 389 -9.84 23.72 -22.65
N ALA A 390 -10.52 23.85 -21.51
CA ALA A 390 -10.17 23.18 -20.28
C ALA A 390 -10.24 21.64 -20.39
N LEU A 391 -11.11 21.10 -21.25
CA LEU A 391 -11.29 19.66 -21.43
C LEU A 391 -10.22 18.99 -22.29
N THR A 392 -9.37 19.78 -22.92
CA THR A 392 -8.20 19.28 -23.62
C THR A 392 -6.92 19.61 -22.86
N ILE A 393 -6.76 20.86 -22.42
CA ILE A 393 -5.50 21.35 -21.84
C ILE A 393 -5.23 20.72 -20.48
N PHE A 394 -6.18 20.74 -19.54
CA PHE A 394 -5.94 20.21 -18.19
C PHE A 394 -5.76 18.69 -18.16
N PRO A 395 -6.49 17.88 -18.95
CA PRO A 395 -6.19 16.46 -19.08
C PRO A 395 -4.76 16.19 -19.58
N ILE A 396 -4.28 16.93 -20.59
CA ILE A 396 -2.92 16.77 -21.10
C ILE A 396 -1.88 17.13 -20.03
N LEU A 397 -2.07 18.27 -19.34
CA LEU A 397 -1.18 18.69 -18.26
C LEU A 397 -1.18 17.69 -17.11
N THR A 398 -2.35 17.15 -16.75
CA THR A 398 -2.48 16.08 -15.74
C THR A 398 -1.72 14.83 -16.18
N ASN A 399 -1.86 14.41 -17.44
CA ASN A 399 -1.15 13.24 -17.95
C ASN A 399 0.38 13.40 -17.87
N ILE A 400 0.90 14.55 -18.32
CA ILE A 400 2.33 14.86 -18.29
C ILE A 400 2.83 14.86 -16.84
N LEU A 401 2.12 15.54 -15.94
CA LEU A 401 2.50 15.63 -14.53
C LEU A 401 2.44 14.26 -13.83
N MET A 402 1.46 13.42 -14.14
CA MET A 402 1.35 12.06 -13.61
C MET A 402 2.48 11.16 -14.09
N LEU A 403 2.81 11.20 -15.39
CA LEU A 403 3.93 10.42 -15.91
C LEU A 403 5.25 10.88 -15.29
N PHE A 404 5.48 12.19 -15.19
CA PHE A 404 6.65 12.73 -14.49
C PHE A 404 6.72 12.24 -13.04
N ALA A 405 5.61 12.35 -12.30
CA ALA A 405 5.58 11.94 -10.90
C ALA A 405 5.82 10.42 -10.74
N VAL A 406 5.24 9.56 -11.58
CA VAL A 406 5.46 8.11 -11.48
C VAL A 406 6.93 7.73 -11.66
N PHE A 407 7.64 8.37 -12.61
CA PHE A 407 9.03 8.01 -12.92
C PHE A 407 10.06 8.71 -12.04
N PHE A 408 9.78 9.91 -11.53
CA PHE A 408 10.78 10.76 -10.88
C PHE A 408 10.41 11.17 -9.45
N TYR A 409 9.14 11.43 -9.15
CA TYR A 409 8.73 11.94 -7.83
C TYR A 409 7.30 11.52 -7.43
N PRO A 410 7.10 10.26 -6.97
CA PRO A 410 5.77 9.70 -6.72
C PRO A 410 4.96 10.40 -5.63
N ASP A 411 5.63 11.11 -4.72
CA ASP A 411 4.99 11.80 -3.59
C ASP A 411 3.97 12.86 -4.03
N ILE A 412 4.16 13.47 -5.21
CA ILE A 412 3.17 14.38 -5.82
C ILE A 412 1.79 13.70 -5.90
N ILE A 413 1.77 12.43 -6.31
CA ILE A 413 0.54 11.65 -6.44
C ILE A 413 0.02 11.28 -5.06
N TYR A 414 0.89 10.83 -4.16
CA TYR A 414 0.49 10.41 -2.82
C TYR A 414 -0.06 11.55 -1.95
N ASN A 415 0.32 12.79 -2.23
CA ASN A 415 -0.14 13.99 -1.55
C ASN A 415 -1.34 14.67 -2.26
N SER A 416 -1.85 14.08 -3.35
CA SER A 416 -3.09 14.52 -4.01
C SER A 416 -4.31 13.79 -3.43
N TYR A 417 -5.48 14.44 -3.41
CA TYR A 417 -6.68 13.83 -2.79
C TYR A 417 -7.11 12.54 -3.50
N TYR A 418 -6.98 12.49 -4.83
CA TYR A 418 -7.34 11.31 -5.60
C TYR A 418 -6.20 10.28 -5.62
N GLY A 419 -4.94 10.68 -5.52
CA GLY A 419 -3.79 9.76 -5.56
C GLY A 419 -3.38 9.19 -4.19
N TYR A 420 -3.88 9.76 -3.09
CA TYR A 420 -3.63 9.28 -1.73
C TYR A 420 -4.16 7.84 -1.54
N ASN A 421 -3.27 6.96 -1.07
CA ASN A 421 -3.61 5.61 -0.63
C ASN A 421 -4.09 5.66 0.83
N ASN A 422 -5.18 4.97 1.16
CA ASN A 422 -5.67 4.93 2.54
C ASN A 422 -4.74 4.06 3.40
N ILE A 423 -3.76 4.72 4.02
CA ILE A 423 -2.73 4.08 4.85
C ILE A 423 -3.37 3.44 6.10
N ILE A 424 -4.42 4.05 6.67
CA ILE A 424 -5.14 3.50 7.82
C ILE A 424 -5.76 2.14 7.47
N LEU A 425 -6.48 2.03 6.35
CA LEU A 425 -7.02 0.74 5.93
C LEU A 425 -5.93 -0.27 5.53
N GLY A 426 -4.71 0.19 5.25
CA GLY A 426 -3.55 -0.66 4.97
C GLY A 426 -3.70 -1.52 3.71
N GLY A 427 -4.69 -1.28 2.84
CA GLY A 427 -4.89 -2.10 1.63
C GLY A 427 -3.71 -2.01 0.66
N ARG A 428 -3.11 -0.82 0.57
CA ARG A 428 -1.92 -0.50 -0.23
C ARG A 428 -1.23 0.71 0.41
N PHE A 429 0.09 0.70 0.50
CA PHE A 429 0.86 1.84 0.99
C PHE A 429 1.42 2.69 -0.15
N TYR A 430 1.86 2.08 -1.26
CA TYR A 430 2.47 2.77 -2.41
C TYR A 430 1.88 2.32 -3.74
N GLY A 431 2.20 3.03 -4.83
CA GLY A 431 1.68 2.79 -6.17
C GLY A 431 0.38 3.55 -6.44
N LEU A 432 -0.05 3.57 -7.71
CA LEU A 432 -1.27 4.27 -8.13
C LEU A 432 -2.51 3.53 -7.61
N ASN A 433 -3.34 4.18 -6.81
CA ASN A 433 -4.67 3.66 -6.48
C ASN A 433 -5.59 3.63 -7.73
N ASN A 434 -6.81 3.12 -7.58
CA ASN A 434 -7.72 2.95 -8.72
C ASN A 434 -8.21 4.29 -9.29
N ASP A 435 -8.30 5.32 -8.44
CA ASP A 435 -8.70 6.69 -8.77
C ASP A 435 -7.64 7.32 -9.69
N ALA A 436 -6.37 7.27 -9.29
CA ALA A 436 -5.23 7.80 -10.05
C ALA A 436 -4.96 7.00 -11.33
N MET A 437 -5.06 5.68 -11.28
CA MET A 437 -4.97 4.84 -12.48
C MET A 437 -6.03 5.23 -13.52
N ALA A 438 -7.26 5.51 -13.08
CA ALA A 438 -8.34 5.90 -13.96
C ALA A 438 -8.06 7.25 -14.64
N VAL A 439 -7.63 8.25 -13.85
CA VAL A 439 -7.22 9.56 -14.34
C VAL A 439 -6.06 9.43 -15.34
N LEU A 440 -5.03 8.63 -15.05
CA LEU A 440 -3.88 8.46 -15.95
C LEU A 440 -4.30 7.88 -17.31
N ILE A 441 -5.15 6.85 -17.32
CA ILE A 441 -5.59 6.19 -18.56
C ILE A 441 -6.52 7.10 -19.37
N VAL A 442 -7.51 7.73 -18.73
CA VAL A 442 -8.46 8.59 -19.45
C VAL A 442 -7.79 9.85 -20.01
N THR A 443 -6.94 10.50 -19.22
CA THR A 443 -6.13 11.63 -19.71
C THR A 443 -5.16 11.17 -20.79
N GLY A 444 -4.65 9.94 -20.69
CA GLY A 444 -3.83 9.31 -21.71
C GLY A 444 -4.53 9.18 -23.06
N ILE A 445 -5.78 8.68 -23.03
CA ILE A 445 -6.64 8.57 -24.22
C ILE A 445 -6.92 9.97 -24.80
N ILE A 446 -7.26 10.96 -23.97
CA ILE A 446 -7.52 12.34 -24.41
C ILE A 446 -6.29 12.96 -25.08
N THR A 447 -5.11 12.82 -24.47
CA THR A 447 -3.83 13.28 -25.05
C THR A 447 -3.58 12.62 -26.39
N PHE A 448 -3.79 11.30 -26.51
CA PHE A 448 -3.63 10.60 -27.78
C PHE A 448 -4.57 11.15 -28.86
N TYR A 449 -5.85 11.34 -28.56
CA TYR A 449 -6.80 11.88 -29.53
C TYR A 449 -6.48 13.34 -29.90
N HIS A 450 -5.95 14.13 -28.98
CA HIS A 450 -5.46 15.47 -29.27
C HIS A 450 -4.29 15.47 -30.27
N ILE A 451 -3.37 14.50 -30.15
CA ILE A 451 -2.29 14.29 -31.13
C ILE A 451 -2.87 13.80 -32.46
N ARG A 452 -3.74 12.79 -32.44
CA ARG A 452 -4.36 12.19 -33.62
C ARG A 452 -5.10 13.21 -34.48
N ARG A 453 -5.82 14.17 -33.88
CA ARG A 453 -6.50 15.25 -34.61
C ARG A 453 -5.56 16.12 -35.44
N ARG A 454 -4.27 16.18 -35.10
CA ARG A 454 -3.25 16.92 -35.86
C ARG A 454 -2.50 16.06 -36.88
N LEU A 455 -2.75 14.75 -36.91
CA LEU A 455 -2.07 13.81 -37.80
C LEU A 455 -3.03 13.37 -38.90
N GLU A 456 -2.81 13.85 -40.12
CA GLU A 456 -3.66 13.54 -41.28
C GLU A 456 -3.67 12.04 -41.65
N LYS A 457 -2.59 11.32 -41.33
CA LYS A 457 -2.41 9.91 -41.72
C LYS A 457 -2.56 8.97 -40.53
N ASN A 458 -3.39 7.94 -40.68
CA ASN A 458 -3.59 6.87 -39.67
C ASN A 458 -2.28 6.15 -39.29
N ILE A 459 -1.32 6.04 -40.22
CA ILE A 459 -0.02 5.43 -39.93
C ILE A 459 0.79 6.28 -38.93
N LEU A 460 0.81 7.61 -39.08
CA LEU A 460 1.49 8.50 -38.15
C LEU A 460 0.82 8.47 -36.78
N SER A 461 -0.52 8.44 -36.75
CA SER A 461 -1.28 8.26 -35.51
C SER A 461 -0.95 6.93 -34.82
N THR A 462 -0.78 5.85 -35.59
CA THR A 462 -0.40 4.54 -35.06
C THR A 462 1.04 4.55 -34.52
N ILE A 463 1.98 5.19 -35.20
CA ILE A 463 3.36 5.35 -34.71
C ILE A 463 3.37 6.16 -33.41
N ALA A 464 2.66 7.29 -33.36
CA ALA A 464 2.53 8.09 -32.14
C ALA A 464 1.94 7.27 -30.99
N LEU A 465 0.90 6.47 -31.24
CA LEU A 465 0.30 5.57 -30.27
C LEU A 465 1.31 4.55 -29.73
N CYS A 466 2.06 3.89 -30.62
CA CYS A 466 3.05 2.87 -30.29
C CYS A 466 4.28 3.42 -29.56
N ILE A 467 4.56 4.73 -29.62
CA ILE A 467 5.62 5.36 -28.84
C ILE A 467 5.09 5.79 -27.47
N TYR A 468 3.95 6.46 -27.45
CA TYR A 468 3.44 7.13 -26.26
C TYR A 468 2.74 6.20 -25.28
N PHE A 469 1.81 5.36 -25.74
CA PHE A 469 0.96 4.59 -24.82
C PHE A 469 1.70 3.48 -24.06
N PRO A 470 2.76 2.84 -24.60
CA PRO A 470 3.61 1.96 -23.80
C PRO A 470 4.22 2.63 -22.56
N ILE A 471 4.42 3.94 -22.55
CA ILE A 471 4.89 4.68 -21.37
C ILE A 471 3.83 4.61 -20.25
N ILE A 472 2.54 4.70 -20.59
CA ILE A 472 1.43 4.53 -19.62
C ILE A 472 1.37 3.09 -19.10
N ILE A 473 1.52 2.10 -20.00
CA ILE A 473 1.56 0.69 -19.62
C ILE A 473 2.73 0.41 -18.65
N LEU A 474 3.90 0.98 -18.95
CA LEU A 474 5.08 0.89 -18.08
C LEU A 474 4.85 1.59 -16.74
N ALA A 475 4.23 2.78 -16.74
CA ALA A 475 3.91 3.51 -15.50
C ALA A 475 3.02 2.69 -14.56
N LEU A 476 2.08 1.90 -15.10
CA LEU A 476 1.18 1.03 -14.33
C LEU A 476 1.75 -0.37 -14.02
N SER A 477 2.96 -0.66 -14.50
CA SER A 477 3.62 -1.93 -14.23
C SER A 477 4.07 -2.04 -12.78
N GLU A 478 4.32 -3.27 -12.31
CA GLU A 478 4.75 -3.53 -10.94
C GLU A 478 6.04 -2.82 -10.54
N ARG A 479 6.93 -2.55 -11.51
CA ARG A 479 8.22 -1.87 -11.29
C ARG A 479 8.07 -0.43 -10.85
N TYR A 480 7.16 0.32 -11.47
CA TYR A 480 7.05 1.77 -11.26
C TYR A 480 5.89 2.09 -10.33
N ALA A 481 4.66 1.76 -10.72
CA ALA A 481 3.51 1.95 -9.88
C ALA A 481 2.62 0.71 -9.88
N THR A 482 2.72 -0.06 -8.80
CA THR A 482 2.07 -1.36 -8.61
C THR A 482 0.54 -1.27 -8.64
N ASN A 483 -0.05 -1.33 -9.84
CA ASN A 483 -1.49 -1.47 -10.05
C ASN A 483 -1.79 -2.50 -11.15
N PHE A 484 -1.98 -3.77 -10.76
CA PHE A 484 -2.21 -4.87 -11.69
C PHE A 484 -3.49 -4.71 -12.53
N GLY A 485 -4.60 -4.28 -11.93
CA GLY A 485 -5.84 -4.03 -12.69
C GLY A 485 -5.69 -2.82 -13.63
N GLY A 486 -4.91 -1.83 -13.21
CA GLY A 486 -4.38 -0.73 -14.01
C GLY A 486 -3.64 -1.18 -15.25
N TYR A 487 -2.60 -1.97 -15.05
CA TYR A 487 -1.79 -2.56 -16.10
C TYR A 487 -2.64 -3.28 -17.14
N MET A 488 -3.52 -4.20 -16.70
CA MET A 488 -4.43 -4.93 -17.59
C MET A 488 -5.40 -4.00 -18.35
N THR A 489 -5.98 -3.02 -17.67
CA THR A 489 -6.90 -2.05 -18.31
C THR A 489 -6.17 -1.20 -19.35
N SER A 490 -4.93 -0.78 -19.07
CA SER A 490 -4.12 -0.01 -20.02
C SER A 490 -3.76 -0.82 -21.27
N ILE A 491 -3.47 -2.11 -21.15
CA ILE A 491 -3.28 -3.00 -22.31
C ILE A 491 -4.55 -3.04 -23.15
N ILE A 492 -5.72 -3.21 -22.51
CA ILE A 492 -7.00 -3.24 -23.24
C ILE A 492 -7.27 -1.89 -23.94
N ALA A 493 -7.03 -0.76 -23.27
CA ALA A 493 -7.13 0.57 -23.86
C ALA A 493 -6.20 0.73 -25.08
N PHE A 494 -4.95 0.28 -24.97
CA PHE A 494 -3.99 0.29 -26.06
C PHE A 494 -4.45 -0.54 -27.25
N LEU A 495 -4.96 -1.76 -27.00
CA LEU A 495 -5.48 -2.63 -28.06
C LEU A 495 -6.72 -2.04 -28.74
N MET A 496 -7.59 -1.37 -28.00
CA MET A 496 -8.74 -0.66 -28.58
C MET A 496 -8.28 0.53 -29.44
N LEU A 497 -7.29 1.30 -28.98
CA LEU A 497 -6.72 2.40 -29.76
C LEU A 497 -6.05 1.87 -31.04
N LEU A 498 -5.29 0.78 -30.95
CA LEU A 498 -4.69 0.10 -32.11
C LEU A 498 -5.76 -0.42 -33.07
N PHE A 499 -6.84 -1.01 -32.55
CA PHE A 499 -7.95 -1.48 -33.37
C PHE A 499 -8.50 -0.37 -34.26
N VAL A 500 -8.66 0.83 -33.70
CA VAL A 500 -9.24 1.93 -34.48
C VAL A 500 -8.21 2.61 -35.39
N THR A 501 -6.96 2.79 -34.97
CA THR A 501 -5.94 3.46 -35.79
C THR A 501 -5.38 2.57 -36.90
N LEU A 502 -5.00 1.33 -36.56
CA LEU A 502 -4.32 0.41 -37.48
C LEU A 502 -5.32 -0.34 -38.35
N PHE A 503 -6.41 -0.83 -37.76
CA PHE A 503 -7.41 -1.64 -38.47
C PHE A 503 -8.62 -0.84 -38.96
N LYS A 504 -8.64 0.49 -38.75
CA LYS A 504 -9.73 1.40 -39.16
C LYS A 504 -11.10 0.93 -38.68
N GLY A 505 -11.16 0.28 -37.52
CA GLY A 505 -12.39 -0.29 -36.96
C GLY A 505 -12.95 -1.52 -37.70
N LYS A 506 -12.22 -2.10 -38.65
CA LYS A 506 -12.67 -3.29 -39.40
C LYS A 506 -12.40 -4.56 -38.59
N PHE A 507 -13.46 -5.15 -38.06
CA PHE A 507 -13.40 -6.40 -37.31
C PHE A 507 -13.19 -7.60 -38.25
N SER A 508 -12.19 -8.43 -37.97
CA SER A 508 -11.97 -9.72 -38.63
C SER A 508 -11.39 -10.73 -37.65
N LYS A 509 -11.56 -12.04 -37.90
CA LYS A 509 -10.93 -13.09 -37.06
C LYS A 509 -9.41 -12.90 -36.96
N LYS A 510 -8.77 -12.46 -38.06
CA LYS A 510 -7.34 -12.14 -38.09
C LYS A 510 -7.01 -10.97 -37.19
N THR A 511 -7.78 -9.87 -37.28
CA THR A 511 -7.63 -8.69 -36.41
C THR A 511 -7.74 -9.08 -34.93
N LEU A 512 -8.74 -9.88 -34.56
CA LEU A 512 -8.92 -10.34 -33.19
C LEU A 512 -7.73 -11.17 -32.70
N LEU A 513 -7.28 -12.15 -33.49
CA LEU A 513 -6.12 -12.98 -33.15
C LEU A 513 -4.84 -12.16 -33.01
N THR A 514 -4.61 -11.18 -33.88
CA THR A 514 -3.45 -10.27 -33.79
C THR A 514 -3.50 -9.43 -32.51
N LEU A 515 -4.66 -8.86 -32.16
CA LEU A 515 -4.81 -8.08 -30.93
C LEU A 515 -4.64 -8.94 -29.68
N LEU A 516 -5.18 -10.16 -29.66
CA LEU A 516 -4.99 -11.10 -28.56
C LEU A 516 -3.53 -11.52 -28.41
N GLY A 517 -2.85 -11.82 -29.53
CA GLY A 517 -1.43 -12.15 -29.54
C GLY A 517 -0.55 -11.00 -29.05
N LEU A 518 -0.82 -9.76 -29.49
CA LEU A 518 -0.12 -8.56 -29.00
C LEU A 518 -0.36 -8.32 -27.51
N GLY A 519 -1.62 -8.43 -27.06
CA GLY A 519 -1.97 -8.28 -25.65
C GLY A 519 -1.26 -9.32 -24.77
N ALA A 520 -1.27 -10.58 -25.18
CA ALA A 520 -0.56 -11.66 -24.51
C ALA A 520 0.96 -11.42 -24.52
N GLY A 521 1.53 -10.97 -25.65
CA GLY A 521 2.95 -10.64 -25.75
C GLY A 521 3.38 -9.52 -24.82
N ILE A 522 2.61 -8.41 -24.75
CA ILE A 522 2.87 -7.30 -23.83
C ILE A 522 2.79 -7.79 -22.37
N PHE A 523 1.77 -8.57 -22.04
CA PHE A 523 1.60 -9.14 -20.70
C PHE A 523 2.76 -10.05 -20.30
N ILE A 524 3.18 -10.97 -21.19
CA ILE A 524 4.30 -11.89 -20.96
C ILE A 524 5.60 -11.11 -20.82
N LEU A 525 5.85 -10.12 -21.67
CA LEU A 525 7.06 -9.29 -21.59
C LEU A 525 7.12 -8.52 -20.27
N GLY A 526 6.01 -7.92 -19.82
CA GLY A 526 5.93 -7.27 -18.52
C GLY A 526 6.18 -8.23 -17.36
N PHE A 527 5.73 -9.47 -17.47
CA PHE A 527 5.98 -10.52 -16.48
C PHE A 527 7.43 -11.05 -16.52
N ALA A 528 8.04 -11.17 -17.69
CA ALA A 528 9.40 -11.66 -17.87
C ALA A 528 10.45 -10.68 -17.33
N ILE A 529 10.26 -9.36 -17.54
CA ILE A 529 11.12 -8.29 -16.99
C ILE A 529 11.19 -8.37 -15.46
N LYS A 530 10.16 -8.91 -14.81
CA LYS A 530 10.10 -9.05 -13.36
C LYS A 530 10.89 -10.25 -12.83
N ILE A 531 10.75 -11.42 -13.45
CA ILE A 531 11.42 -12.66 -12.98
C ILE A 531 12.95 -12.51 -12.97
N GLY A 532 13.50 -11.74 -13.91
CA GLY A 532 14.96 -11.53 -13.99
C GLY A 532 15.55 -10.63 -12.91
N ASN A 533 14.75 -9.86 -12.17
CA ASN A 533 15.24 -8.81 -11.26
C ASN A 533 14.94 -9.05 -9.77
N ASP A 534 13.97 -9.91 -9.41
CA ASP A 534 13.72 -10.25 -8.00
C ASP A 534 12.81 -11.48 -7.87
N SER A 535 13.19 -12.42 -6.99
CA SER A 535 12.45 -13.68 -6.74
C SER A 535 11.14 -13.49 -5.97
N ASN A 536 10.82 -12.28 -5.48
CA ASN A 536 9.83 -12.06 -4.41
C ASN A 536 8.69 -11.09 -4.77
N GLY A 537 8.35 -10.91 -6.05
CA GLY A 537 7.23 -10.03 -6.41
C GLY A 537 5.83 -10.67 -6.26
N HIS A 538 4.76 -9.86 -6.20
CA HIS A 538 3.39 -10.30 -5.85
C HIS A 538 2.86 -11.44 -6.72
N ALA A 539 3.09 -11.36 -8.03
CA ALA A 539 2.70 -12.39 -8.98
C ALA A 539 3.60 -13.65 -8.97
N GLY A 540 4.88 -13.53 -8.58
CA GLY A 540 5.77 -14.69 -8.36
C GLY A 540 5.38 -15.44 -7.10
N ASN A 541 5.09 -14.71 -6.02
CA ASN A 541 4.52 -15.28 -4.80
C ASN A 541 3.15 -15.90 -5.08
N LEU A 542 2.31 -15.32 -5.95
CA LEU A 542 1.08 -15.97 -6.39
C LEU A 542 1.35 -17.28 -7.13
N PHE A 543 2.35 -17.32 -8.01
CA PHE A 543 2.72 -18.56 -8.70
C PHE A 543 3.17 -19.64 -7.71
N VAL A 544 4.03 -19.30 -6.75
CA VAL A 544 4.46 -20.20 -5.66
C VAL A 544 3.26 -20.66 -4.82
N ARG A 545 2.30 -19.76 -4.53
CA ARG A 545 1.06 -20.09 -3.81
C ARG A 545 0.13 -21.00 -4.62
N ILE A 546 -0.02 -20.77 -5.92
CA ILE A 546 -0.82 -21.67 -6.79
C ILE A 546 -0.13 -23.03 -6.89
N ALA A 547 1.20 -23.07 -6.99
CA ALA A 547 1.97 -24.30 -7.03
C ALA A 547 1.86 -25.10 -5.72
N SER A 548 1.81 -24.44 -4.56
CA SER A 548 1.73 -25.07 -3.24
C SER A 548 0.30 -25.37 -2.77
N LEU A 549 -0.66 -24.49 -3.05
CA LEU A 549 -2.05 -24.56 -2.53
C LEU A 549 -3.08 -24.99 -3.60
N GLY A 550 -2.66 -25.05 -4.87
CA GLY A 550 -3.48 -25.45 -6.00
C GLY A 550 -4.44 -24.36 -6.49
N ILE A 551 -5.35 -24.75 -7.39
CA ILE A 551 -6.34 -23.85 -8.04
C ILE A 551 -7.28 -23.14 -7.05
N TYR A 552 -7.43 -23.67 -5.84
CA TYR A 552 -8.28 -23.11 -4.81
C TYR A 552 -7.86 -21.68 -4.43
N GLU A 553 -6.55 -21.41 -4.29
CA GLU A 553 -6.03 -20.08 -3.98
C GLU A 553 -6.43 -19.04 -5.03
N LEU A 554 -6.40 -19.43 -6.31
CA LEU A 554 -6.84 -18.57 -7.40
C LEU A 554 -8.35 -18.27 -7.30
N ILE A 555 -9.16 -19.29 -7.04
CA ILE A 555 -10.62 -19.14 -6.91
C ILE A 555 -10.97 -18.28 -5.69
N ASP A 556 -10.32 -18.50 -4.54
CA ASP A 556 -10.54 -17.71 -3.33
C ASP A 556 -10.15 -16.23 -3.52
N MET A 557 -9.00 -15.98 -4.14
CA MET A 557 -8.58 -14.62 -4.51
C MET A 557 -9.63 -13.94 -5.41
N ILE A 558 -10.11 -14.63 -6.45
CA ILE A 558 -11.14 -14.10 -7.34
C ILE A 558 -12.43 -13.80 -6.56
N LYS A 559 -12.89 -14.73 -5.71
CA LYS A 559 -14.09 -14.54 -4.88
C LYS A 559 -13.98 -13.32 -3.98
N LYS A 560 -12.87 -13.17 -3.24
CA LYS A 560 -12.61 -12.01 -2.38
C LYS A 560 -12.61 -10.70 -3.17
N LYS A 561 -11.99 -10.70 -4.35
CA LYS A 561 -11.94 -9.54 -5.24
C LYS A 561 -13.33 -9.16 -5.78
N VAL A 562 -14.12 -10.15 -6.22
CA VAL A 562 -15.50 -9.93 -6.69
C VAL A 562 -16.39 -9.43 -5.55
N ALA A 563 -16.26 -10.01 -4.35
CA ALA A 563 -17.02 -9.57 -3.17
C ALA A 563 -16.71 -8.10 -2.84
N GLN A 564 -15.44 -7.70 -2.86
CA GLN A 564 -15.03 -6.31 -2.64
C GLN A 564 -15.57 -5.37 -3.74
N LEU A 565 -15.53 -5.79 -5.01
CA LEU A 565 -16.06 -5.02 -6.13
C LEU A 565 -17.56 -4.79 -5.96
N VAL A 566 -18.33 -5.85 -5.70
CA VAL A 566 -19.78 -5.77 -5.50
C VAL A 566 -20.11 -4.89 -4.30
N LEU A 567 -19.46 -5.12 -3.15
CA LEU A 567 -19.67 -4.33 -1.93
C LEU A 567 -19.44 -2.84 -2.19
N THR A 568 -18.34 -2.49 -2.86
CA THR A 568 -18.01 -1.10 -3.17
C THR A 568 -19.00 -0.51 -4.18
N ALA A 569 -19.43 -1.28 -5.18
CA ALA A 569 -20.34 -0.81 -6.23
C ALA A 569 -21.77 -0.54 -5.73
N ILE A 570 -22.26 -1.29 -4.73
CA ILE A 570 -23.60 -1.08 -4.15
C ILE A 570 -23.60 -0.07 -3.00
N SER A 571 -22.44 0.20 -2.40
CA SER A 571 -22.33 1.11 -1.26
C SER A 571 -22.34 2.59 -1.70
N PRO A 572 -23.13 3.45 -1.04
CA PRO A 572 -23.00 4.90 -1.21
C PRO A 572 -21.59 5.38 -0.82
N PRO A 573 -21.09 6.47 -1.45
CA PRO A 573 -21.76 7.26 -2.48
C PRO A 573 -21.67 6.65 -3.90
N TRP A 574 -20.88 5.59 -4.09
CA TRP A 574 -20.51 5.07 -5.41
C TRP A 574 -21.69 4.54 -6.22
N SER A 575 -22.62 3.83 -5.58
CA SER A 575 -23.83 3.33 -6.25
C SER A 575 -24.69 4.48 -6.82
N ILE A 576 -24.84 5.56 -6.05
CA ILE A 576 -25.65 6.72 -6.42
C ILE A 576 -25.05 7.43 -7.62
N ILE A 577 -23.75 7.74 -7.58
CA ILE A 577 -23.10 8.45 -8.68
C ILE A 577 -23.02 7.57 -9.93
N MET A 578 -22.68 6.28 -9.81
CA MET A 578 -22.63 5.35 -10.94
C MET A 578 -24.00 5.26 -11.63
N ALA A 579 -25.08 5.10 -10.85
CA ALA A 579 -26.43 5.08 -11.40
C ALA A 579 -26.80 6.42 -12.09
N GLY A 580 -26.43 7.55 -11.48
CA GLY A 580 -26.61 8.88 -12.07
C GLY A 580 -25.88 9.04 -13.41
N GLN A 581 -24.62 8.61 -13.50
CA GLN A 581 -23.83 8.65 -14.73
C GLN A 581 -24.42 7.75 -15.82
N LEU A 582 -24.77 6.51 -15.49
CA LEU A 582 -25.38 5.58 -16.45
C LEU A 582 -26.74 6.10 -16.95
N TYR A 583 -27.56 6.66 -16.06
CA TYR A 583 -28.83 7.27 -16.43
C TYR A 583 -28.64 8.48 -17.35
N PHE A 584 -27.69 9.36 -17.02
CA PHE A 584 -27.33 10.50 -17.86
C PHE A 584 -26.87 10.05 -19.25
N LEU A 585 -25.92 9.12 -19.33
CA LEU A 585 -25.38 8.62 -20.61
C LEU A 585 -26.48 7.97 -21.46
N LYS A 586 -27.34 7.14 -20.86
CA LYS A 586 -28.47 6.52 -21.55
C LYS A 586 -29.39 7.59 -22.16
N ARG A 587 -29.81 8.58 -21.36
CA ARG A 587 -30.74 9.61 -21.82
C ARG A 587 -30.12 10.54 -22.85
N PHE A 588 -28.89 10.99 -22.61
CA PHE A 588 -28.17 11.86 -23.54
C PHE A 588 -27.95 11.18 -24.90
N LEU A 589 -27.57 9.90 -24.91
CA LEU A 589 -27.42 9.14 -26.15
C LEU A 589 -28.76 8.99 -26.89
N LEU A 590 -29.85 8.67 -26.20
CA LEU A 590 -31.16 8.57 -26.86
C LEU A 590 -31.63 9.90 -27.47
N ASP A 591 -31.42 11.01 -26.76
CA ASP A 591 -31.96 12.32 -27.15
C ASP A 591 -31.08 13.05 -28.18
N LYS A 592 -29.75 12.81 -28.20
CA LYS A 592 -28.77 13.63 -28.93
C LYS A 592 -27.83 12.83 -29.85
N ILE A 593 -28.02 11.52 -30.05
CA ILE A 593 -27.13 10.72 -30.92
C ILE A 593 -27.04 11.23 -32.36
N SER A 594 -28.12 11.81 -32.91
CA SER A 594 -28.11 12.43 -34.23
C SER A 594 -27.18 13.66 -34.26
N THR A 595 -27.26 14.50 -33.23
CA THR A 595 -26.38 15.67 -33.04
C THR A 595 -24.91 15.26 -32.87
N ILE A 596 -24.64 14.20 -32.09
CA ILE A 596 -23.29 13.66 -31.90
C ILE A 596 -22.72 13.12 -33.22
N LYS A 597 -23.52 12.39 -34.01
CA LYS A 597 -23.11 11.87 -35.32
C LYS A 597 -22.87 12.99 -36.34
N SER A 598 -23.53 14.14 -36.17
CA SER A 598 -23.30 15.34 -36.99
C SER A 598 -22.18 16.26 -36.46
N ALA A 599 -21.48 15.87 -35.38
CA ALA A 599 -20.39 16.67 -34.84
C ALA A 599 -19.27 16.84 -35.88
N LYS A 600 -18.67 18.05 -35.92
CA LYS A 600 -17.61 18.39 -36.88
C LYS A 600 -16.33 17.56 -36.69
N ASP A 601 -16.09 17.06 -35.48
CA ASP A 601 -14.92 16.23 -35.17
C ASP A 601 -15.23 14.74 -35.40
N PRO A 602 -14.66 14.09 -36.44
CA PRO A 602 -14.94 12.70 -36.76
C PRO A 602 -14.45 11.72 -35.68
N TYR A 603 -13.56 12.15 -34.78
CA TYR A 603 -13.01 11.31 -33.71
C TYR A 603 -13.75 11.45 -32.38
N PHE A 604 -14.71 12.37 -32.26
CA PHE A 604 -15.37 12.68 -30.99
C PHE A 604 -16.12 11.48 -30.40
N LEU A 605 -17.00 10.83 -31.17
CA LEU A 605 -17.73 9.65 -30.72
C LEU A 605 -16.79 8.47 -30.45
N GLU A 606 -15.74 8.33 -31.27
CA GLU A 606 -14.73 7.30 -31.13
C GLU A 606 -14.01 7.41 -29.78
N GLU A 607 -13.54 8.63 -29.44
CA GLU A 607 -12.89 8.94 -28.16
C GLU A 607 -13.81 8.62 -26.97
N LEU A 608 -15.06 9.07 -26.99
CA LEU A 608 -16.03 8.82 -25.93
C LEU A 608 -16.28 7.32 -25.72
N MET A 609 -16.45 6.56 -26.81
CA MET A 609 -16.69 5.12 -26.76
C MET A 609 -15.48 4.37 -26.20
N ILE A 610 -14.26 4.74 -26.61
CA ILE A 610 -13.05 4.11 -26.06
C ILE A 610 -12.93 4.40 -24.57
N ILE A 611 -13.15 5.63 -24.12
CA ILE A 611 -13.12 5.96 -22.68
C ILE A 611 -14.18 5.15 -21.93
N PHE A 612 -15.43 5.12 -22.43
CA PHE A 612 -16.52 4.41 -21.78
C PHE A 612 -16.26 2.90 -21.68
N ILE A 613 -15.85 2.25 -22.78
CA ILE A 613 -15.55 0.81 -22.76
C ILE A 613 -14.35 0.51 -21.86
N THR A 614 -13.31 1.37 -21.89
CA THR A 614 -12.16 1.24 -20.98
C THR A 614 -12.61 1.32 -19.52
N SER A 615 -13.57 2.19 -19.19
CA SER A 615 -14.11 2.32 -17.83
C SER A 615 -14.83 1.05 -17.35
N ILE A 616 -15.48 0.31 -18.24
CA ILE A 616 -16.11 -0.98 -17.92
C ILE A 616 -15.03 -2.03 -17.61
N PHE A 617 -13.95 -2.08 -18.37
CA PHE A 617 -12.83 -2.97 -18.05
C PHE A 617 -12.14 -2.57 -16.75
N ALA A 618 -11.96 -1.27 -16.49
CA ALA A 618 -11.46 -0.76 -15.23
C ALA A 618 -12.34 -1.18 -14.05
N PHE A 619 -13.68 -1.16 -14.24
CA PHE A 619 -14.65 -1.63 -13.26
C PHE A 619 -14.46 -3.11 -12.92
N LEU A 620 -14.35 -3.97 -13.93
CA LEU A 620 -14.30 -5.43 -13.75
C LEU A 620 -12.94 -5.93 -13.24
N LEU A 621 -11.85 -5.29 -13.63
CA LEU A 621 -10.49 -5.75 -13.36
C LEU A 621 -9.94 -5.30 -12.01
N ASN A 622 -10.63 -4.43 -11.29
CA ASN A 622 -10.18 -3.87 -10.02
C ASN A 622 -11.13 -4.23 -8.86
N ASP A 623 -10.57 -4.31 -7.66
CA ASP A 623 -11.27 -4.57 -6.39
C ASP A 623 -12.22 -3.43 -5.99
N THR A 624 -11.86 -2.17 -6.25
CA THR A 624 -12.74 -1.00 -6.10
C THR A 624 -13.02 -0.33 -7.44
N GLY A 625 -13.26 -1.14 -8.48
CA GLY A 625 -13.38 -0.68 -9.87
C GLY A 625 -14.50 0.33 -10.14
N VAL A 626 -15.54 0.41 -9.29
CA VAL A 626 -16.56 1.46 -9.36
C VAL A 626 -15.96 2.87 -9.26
N VAL A 627 -14.91 3.04 -8.47
CA VAL A 627 -14.24 4.34 -8.34
C VAL A 627 -13.58 4.73 -9.66
N ALA A 628 -12.87 3.79 -10.28
CA ALA A 628 -12.25 4.00 -11.59
C ALA A 628 -13.30 4.31 -12.66
N PHE A 629 -14.41 3.57 -12.67
CA PHE A 629 -15.54 3.83 -13.57
C PHE A 629 -16.04 5.26 -13.45
N VAL A 630 -16.28 5.74 -12.22
CA VAL A 630 -16.83 7.07 -11.95
C VAL A 630 -15.88 8.18 -12.43
N TYR A 631 -14.59 8.08 -12.12
CA TYR A 631 -13.61 9.07 -12.56
C TYR A 631 -13.46 9.11 -14.08
N MET A 632 -13.36 7.96 -14.77
CA MET A 632 -13.29 7.94 -16.23
C MET A 632 -14.55 8.56 -16.88
N ASN A 633 -15.73 8.20 -16.37
CA ASN A 633 -17.00 8.72 -16.90
C ASN A 633 -17.25 10.20 -16.58
N THR A 634 -16.51 10.78 -15.62
CA THR A 634 -16.52 12.23 -15.40
C THR A 634 -16.02 12.98 -16.63
N TYR A 635 -14.98 12.48 -17.30
CA TYR A 635 -14.49 13.06 -18.55
C TYR A 635 -15.44 12.84 -19.73
N VAL A 636 -16.10 11.68 -19.78
CA VAL A 636 -17.14 11.39 -20.81
C VAL A 636 -18.28 12.40 -20.68
N ILE A 637 -18.82 12.57 -19.47
CA ILE A 637 -19.88 13.54 -19.20
C ILE A 637 -19.40 14.95 -19.50
N ALA A 638 -18.21 15.34 -19.05
CA ALA A 638 -17.65 16.66 -19.32
C ALA A 638 -17.64 16.99 -20.82
N LYS A 639 -17.19 16.06 -21.66
CA LYS A 639 -17.18 16.22 -23.12
C LYS A 639 -18.58 16.28 -23.73
N LEU A 640 -19.56 15.54 -23.20
CA LEU A 640 -20.95 15.56 -23.69
C LEU A 640 -21.70 16.86 -23.31
N VAL A 641 -21.26 17.55 -22.25
CA VAL A 641 -21.89 18.78 -21.76
C VAL A 641 -21.40 20.04 -22.51
N GLN A 642 -20.33 19.93 -23.31
CA GLN A 642 -19.86 21.02 -24.17
C GLN A 642 -20.76 21.21 -25.38
#